data_AF-A0A9E3G8M6-F1
#
_entry.id   AF-A0A9E3G8M6-F1
#
_cell.length_a   1.000
_cell.length_b   1.000
_cell.length_c   1.000
_cell.angle_alpha   90.00
_cell.angle_beta   90.00
_cell.angle_gamma   90.00
#
_symmetry.space_group_name_H-M   'P 1'
#
loop_
_entity.id
_entity.type
_entity.pdbx_description
1 polymer ?
#
loop_
_entity_poly.entity_id
_entity_poly.type
_entity_poly.pdbx_seq_one_letter_code
_entity_poly.pdbx_strand_id
1 'polypeptide(L)'
;MLQVHYERGIYLPQLDLWLDPWDQRETAFVSHAHSDHVGNHRQVILSETTARLMAARLPGSRREHRQPFRVPFRFRNAQLTLYPAGHILGSAQLHVQLDSSSLLYTGDFKLRPGRSAEGIEWTPAESLIMETTYGLPQYVFPPTAQVIEELLRFCLESLEDDMVPVLFGYSLGKAQEILASLHGSGLRVKLHPAVYRMTALYEELNHRLPEFVLYSESDSQPGVVICPPGANRTRLVQKIRNRRTAVLTGWALNPGAVHRYQCDAAFPLSDHADYPELLRYVELVQPKRVLTVHGFAREFAADLRRRGVEAWALGEDNQLELLIPETVIVEEAVPAGGNEDAESSFGRFTSVCEEIGRTTGKLKKVDLLSDYLSTLPLEDLPEIAVYLTGHAFSRPEGQALQVGWAVIKRALMQATHLQEADFRRAAGNFGDAGRAAYQALIGRTSPQGFSIGQIRENFVRVQNAAGPIAKAEALAGWLSNCSAQTGSYVVRILTGDLRIGLREGLVEEAIAAAFGMDVDAVREAHMLTGDPGQTAVLARQGQLERASITVFRPVKSMLAISEPDGDSVADRIRRTFPSQYALAEQKYDGIRVQLHFAGGKVALYSRDLRPITPEFPELQRLQFTAPLILDGEILAHAEDRRLTFFDLQKRLGRKRTDDLFTSEDVPVMLMAFDLLWLDGRSLLKVPLTERRRILESLAFPEGVQVSPLRLIRTGPEIEEAFLAARRANHEGLILKDPESFYTPGRRGGSWIKLKKEFATLDVVVVAAEQGHGKRNHVLSDYTFAVRDEESERLLTIGKAYSGLTDGEIEELTEHFLKTTIKAHGRMREVIPEVVLEVAFDAIQPSERHTSGLALRFPRIKAIRTDKTIREIDTVQHARRLAGLAPHF
;
A
#
# COMPACT_ATOMS: atom_id res chain seq x y z
N MET A 1 7.08 30.11 20.63
CA MET A 1 6.98 29.14 19.53
C MET A 1 5.59 29.15 18.89
N LEU A 2 5.55 29.33 17.57
CA LEU A 2 4.36 29.13 16.74
C LEU A 2 3.83 27.70 16.85
N GLN A 3 2.51 27.55 16.94
CA GLN A 3 1.87 26.24 16.85
C GLN A 3 1.81 25.82 15.38
N VAL A 4 2.09 24.55 15.15
CA VAL A 4 2.12 23.95 13.82
C VAL A 4 1.27 22.69 13.88
N HIS A 5 0.26 22.62 13.02
CA HIS A 5 -0.62 21.46 12.89
C HIS A 5 -0.36 20.80 11.54
N TYR A 6 -0.45 19.48 11.48
CA TYR A 6 -0.33 18.74 10.21
C TYR A 6 -1.62 17.97 9.93
N GLU A 7 -2.30 18.33 8.84
CA GLU A 7 -3.56 17.72 8.40
C GLU A 7 -3.60 17.67 6.86
N ARG A 8 -2.81 16.76 6.26
CA ARG A 8 -2.61 16.68 4.79
C ARG A 8 -2.14 18.01 4.18
N GLY A 9 -1.22 18.66 4.90
CA GLY A 9 -0.74 20.02 4.70
C GLY A 9 -0.37 20.64 6.05
N ILE A 10 0.49 21.66 6.05
CA ILE A 10 0.91 22.33 7.28
C ILE A 10 -0.03 23.50 7.55
N TYR A 11 -0.59 23.58 8.76
CA TYR A 11 -1.49 24.66 9.16
C TYR A 11 -0.88 25.46 10.30
N LEU A 12 -0.90 26.78 10.16
CA LEU A 12 -0.50 27.76 11.17
C LEU A 12 -1.76 28.44 11.73
N PRO A 13 -2.34 27.97 12.85
CA PRO A 13 -3.63 28.46 13.36
C PRO A 13 -3.62 29.94 13.69
N GLN A 14 -2.51 30.47 14.19
CA GLN A 14 -2.37 31.88 14.56
C GLN A 14 -2.57 32.81 13.36
N LEU A 15 -2.24 32.33 12.16
CA LEU A 15 -2.37 33.07 10.91
C LEU A 15 -3.53 32.57 10.06
N ASP A 16 -4.22 31.51 10.48
CA ASP A 16 -5.09 30.68 9.64
C ASP A 16 -4.56 30.63 8.20
N LEU A 17 -3.31 30.14 8.10
CA LEU A 17 -2.53 30.04 6.88
C LEU A 17 -2.07 28.60 6.72
N TRP A 18 -2.35 28.02 5.57
CA TRP A 18 -1.83 26.71 5.18
C TRP A 18 -0.54 26.86 4.40
N LEU A 19 0.43 25.97 4.56
CA LEU A 19 1.66 25.90 3.77
C LEU A 19 1.59 24.64 2.91
N ASP A 20 1.67 24.81 1.59
CA ASP A 20 1.58 23.77 0.56
C ASP A 20 0.54 22.67 0.84
N PRO A 21 -0.74 23.02 1.09
CA PRO A 21 -1.79 22.03 1.34
C PRO A 21 -2.23 21.32 0.06
N TRP A 22 -2.56 20.04 0.18
CA TRP A 22 -2.94 19.21 -0.97
C TRP A 22 -4.42 19.41 -1.37
N ASP A 23 -5.28 19.60 -0.37
CA ASP A 23 -6.70 19.86 -0.59
C ASP A 23 -6.98 21.36 -0.77
N GLN A 24 -8.11 21.71 -1.38
CA GLN A 24 -8.54 23.11 -1.51
C GLN A 24 -8.69 23.77 -0.13
N ARG A 25 -8.11 24.97 0.03
CA ARG A 25 -8.12 25.76 1.27
C ARG A 25 -8.52 27.20 1.00
N GLU A 26 -8.94 27.91 2.05
CA GLU A 26 -9.31 29.32 1.97
C GLU A 26 -8.09 30.20 1.69
N THR A 27 -7.02 30.07 2.49
CA THR A 27 -5.74 30.77 2.29
C THR A 27 -4.56 29.80 2.40
N ALA A 28 -3.71 29.78 1.37
CA ALA A 28 -2.51 28.95 1.33
C ALA A 28 -1.28 29.76 0.92
N PHE A 29 -0.12 29.43 1.47
CA PHE A 29 1.17 29.75 0.91
C PHE A 29 1.54 28.64 -0.07
N VAL A 30 1.97 29.02 -1.27
CA VAL A 30 2.46 28.10 -2.31
C VAL A 30 3.93 28.40 -2.52
N SER A 31 4.80 27.48 -2.08
CA SER A 31 6.26 27.66 -2.17
C SER A 31 6.74 27.71 -3.61
N HIS A 32 6.20 26.84 -4.48
CA HIS A 32 6.59 26.76 -5.88
C HIS A 32 5.53 26.07 -6.75
N ALA A 33 5.68 26.15 -8.07
CA ALA A 33 4.68 25.74 -9.05
C ALA A 33 4.80 24.26 -9.49
N HIS A 34 5.20 23.35 -8.59
CA HIS A 34 5.05 21.91 -8.82
C HIS A 34 3.66 21.42 -8.43
N SER A 35 3.22 20.34 -9.08
CA SER A 35 1.83 19.86 -9.04
C SER A 35 1.38 19.33 -7.67
N ASP A 36 2.34 18.90 -6.86
CA ASP A 36 2.24 18.45 -5.48
C ASP A 36 2.24 19.58 -4.45
N HIS A 37 2.54 20.82 -4.87
CA HIS A 37 2.52 22.02 -4.03
C HIS A 37 1.43 23.03 -4.45
N VAL A 38 0.76 22.81 -5.58
CA VAL A 38 -0.30 23.69 -6.10
C VAL A 38 -1.67 23.05 -5.98
N GLY A 39 -2.65 23.82 -5.51
CA GLY A 39 -4.06 23.42 -5.48
C GLY A 39 -5.00 24.55 -5.88
N ASN A 40 -6.29 24.23 -6.02
CA ASN A 40 -7.34 25.20 -6.36
C ASN A 40 -7.78 26.06 -5.15
N HIS A 41 -6.83 26.58 -4.37
CA HIS A 41 -7.10 27.42 -3.21
C HIS A 41 -7.74 28.76 -3.62
N ARG A 42 -8.59 29.31 -2.74
CA ARG A 42 -9.29 30.58 -3.00
C ARG A 42 -8.35 31.78 -2.97
N GLN A 43 -7.43 31.80 -2.01
CA GLN A 43 -6.39 32.81 -1.87
C GLN A 43 -5.02 32.16 -1.74
N VAL A 44 -4.03 32.69 -2.44
CA VAL A 44 -2.65 32.19 -2.42
C VAL A 44 -1.64 33.29 -2.13
N ILE A 45 -0.64 33.01 -1.29
CA ILE A 45 0.56 33.83 -1.07
C ILE A 45 1.71 33.12 -1.77
N LEU A 46 2.42 33.81 -2.65
CA LEU A 46 3.46 33.22 -3.49
C LEU A 46 4.37 34.31 -4.07
N SER A 47 5.53 33.91 -4.59
CA SER A 47 6.39 34.84 -5.34
C SER A 47 5.75 35.25 -6.66
N GLU A 48 6.14 36.41 -7.19
CA GLU A 48 5.67 36.90 -8.50
C GLU A 48 5.95 35.89 -9.62
N THR A 49 7.14 35.30 -9.59
CA THR A 49 7.57 34.27 -10.54
C THR A 49 6.74 32.99 -10.39
N THR A 50 6.54 32.49 -9.16
CA THR A 50 5.70 31.30 -8.91
C THR A 50 4.26 31.54 -9.37
N ALA A 51 3.72 32.75 -9.23
CA ALA A 51 2.38 33.07 -9.73
C ALA A 51 2.28 32.92 -11.26
N ARG A 52 3.28 33.43 -11.99
CA ARG A 52 3.30 33.31 -13.45
C ARG A 52 3.42 31.86 -13.91
N LEU A 53 4.29 31.08 -13.27
CA LEU A 53 4.49 29.65 -13.56
C LEU A 53 3.25 28.81 -13.19
N MET A 54 2.65 29.09 -12.03
CA MET A 54 1.43 28.43 -11.56
C MET A 54 0.25 28.69 -12.49
N ALA A 55 0.05 29.93 -12.95
CA ALA A 55 -1.03 30.28 -13.88
C ALA A 55 -0.96 29.50 -15.20
N ALA A 56 0.25 29.19 -15.69
CA ALA A 56 0.44 28.41 -16.91
C ALA A 56 0.15 26.91 -16.73
N ARG A 57 0.28 26.40 -15.50
CA ARG A 57 0.10 24.96 -15.18
C ARG A 57 -1.28 24.63 -14.62
N LEU A 58 -1.84 25.54 -13.81
CA LEU A 58 -3.14 25.41 -13.16
C LEU A 58 -3.97 26.67 -13.45
N PRO A 59 -4.64 26.73 -14.62
CA PRO A 59 -5.53 27.85 -14.94
C PRO A 59 -6.75 27.85 -14.01
N GLY A 60 -7.18 29.03 -13.57
CA GLY A 60 -8.33 29.17 -12.68
C GLY A 60 -8.43 30.57 -12.09
N SER A 61 -9.59 30.89 -11.51
CA SER A 61 -9.79 32.14 -10.76
C SER A 61 -9.38 31.94 -9.31
N ARG A 62 -8.44 32.74 -8.83
CA ARG A 62 -7.96 32.76 -7.44
C ARG A 62 -7.48 34.17 -7.08
N ARG A 63 -7.50 34.54 -5.80
CA ARG A 63 -6.91 35.79 -5.32
C ARG A 63 -5.43 35.56 -5.03
N GLU A 64 -4.56 36.26 -5.73
CA GLU A 64 -3.11 36.09 -5.60
C GLU A 64 -2.49 37.26 -4.83
N HIS A 65 -1.82 36.95 -3.72
CA HIS A 65 -0.96 37.86 -2.97
C HIS A 65 0.48 37.63 -3.43
N ARG A 66 0.83 38.24 -4.56
CA ARG A 66 2.16 38.14 -5.17
C ARG A 66 3.14 39.01 -4.41
N GLN A 67 4.28 38.44 -4.01
CA GLN A 67 5.26 39.14 -3.17
C GLN A 67 6.67 39.04 -3.77
N PRO A 68 7.45 40.14 -3.78
CA PRO A 68 8.85 40.09 -4.14
C PRO A 68 9.68 39.46 -3.02
N PHE A 69 10.82 38.87 -3.38
CA PHE A 69 11.76 38.33 -2.38
C PHE A 69 12.35 39.44 -1.52
N ARG A 70 12.62 39.13 -0.25
CA ARG A 70 13.29 39.97 0.75
C ARG A 70 12.52 41.23 1.16
N VAL A 71 11.28 41.39 0.68
CA VAL A 71 10.43 42.51 1.06
C VAL A 71 9.43 42.04 2.11
N PRO A 72 9.51 42.55 3.34
CA PRO A 72 8.54 42.20 4.37
C PRO A 72 7.17 42.81 4.09
N PHE A 73 6.12 42.05 4.32
CA PHE A 73 4.74 42.51 4.20
C PHE A 73 3.91 42.04 5.41
N ARG A 74 2.91 42.84 5.80
CA ARG A 74 1.98 42.46 6.87
C ARG A 74 0.93 41.50 6.35
N PHE A 75 0.74 40.39 7.05
CA PHE A 75 -0.36 39.47 6.85
C PHE A 75 -0.98 39.14 8.20
N ARG A 76 -2.20 39.63 8.42
CA ARG A 76 -2.90 39.53 9.72
C ARG A 76 -2.03 40.10 10.83
N ASN A 77 -1.69 39.31 11.86
CA ASN A 77 -0.86 39.70 13.00
C ASN A 77 0.62 39.32 12.85
N ALA A 78 1.09 38.89 11.67
CA ALA A 78 2.50 38.61 11.41
C ALA A 78 3.10 39.51 10.33
N GLN A 79 4.43 39.64 10.39
CA GLN A 79 5.26 40.09 9.29
C GLN A 79 5.77 38.85 8.54
N LEU A 80 5.44 38.77 7.25
CA LEU A 80 5.88 37.69 6.37
C LEU A 80 6.96 38.21 5.43
N THR A 81 7.96 37.39 5.12
CA THR A 81 8.99 37.68 4.12
C THR A 81 9.26 36.44 3.30
N LEU A 82 9.33 36.56 1.97
CA LEU A 82 9.73 35.46 1.10
C LEU A 82 11.23 35.49 0.84
N TYR A 83 11.90 34.35 0.99
CA TYR A 83 13.31 34.18 0.59
C TYR A 83 13.42 33.13 -0.50
N PRO A 84 14.39 33.22 -1.42
CA PRO A 84 14.60 32.18 -2.43
C PRO A 84 14.91 30.81 -1.79
N ALA A 85 14.29 29.73 -2.30
CA ALA A 85 14.53 28.35 -1.85
C ALA A 85 15.58 27.60 -2.70
N GLY A 86 15.91 28.13 -3.87
CA GLY A 86 16.91 27.56 -4.78
C GLY A 86 16.52 26.26 -5.47
N HIS A 87 15.28 25.80 -5.35
CA HIS A 87 14.78 24.57 -5.94
C HIS A 87 14.47 24.71 -7.44
N ILE A 88 13.53 25.62 -7.77
CA ILE A 88 13.21 26.06 -9.14
C ILE A 88 13.11 27.59 -9.18
N LEU A 89 13.07 28.19 -10.39
CA LEU A 89 12.92 29.64 -10.53
C LEU A 89 11.66 30.12 -9.80
N GLY A 90 11.82 31.10 -8.92
CA GLY A 90 10.74 31.66 -8.11
C GLY A 90 10.36 30.84 -6.87
N SER A 91 10.95 29.66 -6.65
CA SER A 91 10.70 28.88 -5.43
C SER A 91 11.02 29.68 -4.18
N ALA A 92 10.09 29.67 -3.23
CA ALA A 92 10.08 30.58 -2.09
C ALA A 92 9.99 29.83 -0.77
N GLN A 93 10.83 30.24 0.16
CA GLN A 93 10.71 29.97 1.58
C GLN A 93 9.87 31.07 2.23
N LEU A 94 9.07 30.70 3.23
CA LEU A 94 8.26 31.64 3.99
C LEU A 94 8.87 31.87 5.38
N HIS A 95 9.34 33.08 5.63
CA HIS A 95 9.71 33.53 6.97
C HIS A 95 8.53 34.25 7.63
N VAL A 96 8.07 33.72 8.74
CA VAL A 96 6.99 34.24 9.58
C VAL A 96 7.58 34.87 10.83
N GLN A 97 7.30 36.14 11.08
CA GLN A 97 7.70 36.85 12.29
C GLN A 97 6.46 37.34 13.06
N LEU A 98 6.34 36.88 14.30
CA LEU A 98 5.42 37.39 15.32
C LEU A 98 6.23 38.13 16.40
N ASP A 99 5.56 38.91 17.24
CA ASP A 99 6.18 39.74 18.30
C ASP A 99 7.14 38.95 19.23
N SER A 100 6.90 37.64 19.42
CA SER A 100 7.67 36.79 20.33
C SER A 100 8.23 35.49 19.72
N SER A 101 8.06 35.25 18.41
CA SER A 101 8.59 34.04 17.77
C SER A 101 8.73 34.16 16.26
N SER A 102 9.63 33.38 15.67
CA SER A 102 9.81 33.29 14.23
C SER A 102 9.80 31.85 13.73
N LEU A 103 9.35 31.65 12.49
CA LEU A 103 9.31 30.36 11.82
C LEU A 103 9.77 30.51 10.37
N LEU A 104 10.66 29.65 9.92
CA LEU A 104 11.05 29.53 8.52
C LEU A 104 10.51 28.21 7.97
N TYR A 105 9.72 28.27 6.90
CA TYR A 105 9.30 27.10 6.13
C TYR A 105 10.02 27.09 4.78
N THR A 106 10.68 25.98 4.45
CA THR A 106 11.53 25.91 3.25
C THR A 106 10.75 25.60 1.97
N GLY A 107 9.69 24.80 2.06
CA GLY A 107 9.25 24.00 0.91
C GLY A 107 10.39 23.11 0.39
N ASP A 108 10.33 22.71 -0.87
CA ASP A 108 11.47 22.11 -1.54
C ASP A 108 12.62 23.10 -1.71
N PHE A 109 13.84 22.66 -1.39
CA PHE A 109 15.02 23.51 -1.42
C PHE A 109 16.30 22.72 -1.73
N LYS A 110 17.36 23.41 -2.15
CA LYS A 110 18.74 22.89 -2.23
C LYS A 110 19.74 23.99 -1.87
N LEU A 111 20.87 23.61 -1.25
CA LEU A 111 21.93 24.57 -0.88
C LEU A 111 22.88 24.87 -2.03
N ARG A 112 23.18 23.85 -2.80
CA ARG A 112 24.06 23.90 -3.97
C ARG A 112 23.46 24.79 -5.05
N PRO A 113 24.24 25.75 -5.60
CA PRO A 113 23.73 26.67 -6.59
C PRO A 113 23.38 25.93 -7.88
N GLY A 114 22.15 26.14 -8.36
CA GLY A 114 21.74 25.75 -9.71
C GLY A 114 22.07 26.85 -10.73
N ARG A 115 21.92 26.54 -12.01
CA ARG A 115 22.07 27.51 -13.11
C ARG A 115 20.75 28.08 -13.62
N SER A 116 19.63 27.46 -13.27
CA SER A 116 18.29 27.82 -13.77
C SER A 116 17.36 28.46 -12.74
N ALA A 117 17.85 28.75 -11.53
CA ALA A 117 17.06 29.31 -10.44
C ALA A 117 17.91 30.27 -9.58
N GLU A 118 17.25 31.08 -8.76
CA GLU A 118 17.90 31.92 -7.76
C GLU A 118 18.70 31.06 -6.76
N GLY A 119 19.81 31.58 -6.23
CA GLY A 119 20.51 30.91 -5.13
C GLY A 119 19.65 30.94 -3.86
N ILE A 120 19.67 29.86 -3.08
CA ILE A 120 18.97 29.83 -1.80
C ILE A 120 19.50 30.91 -0.85
N GLU A 121 18.61 31.48 -0.06
CA GLU A 121 18.97 32.34 1.06
C GLU A 121 18.37 31.79 2.35
N TRP A 122 18.98 32.08 3.48
CA TRP A 122 18.46 31.68 4.78
C TRP A 122 18.49 32.85 5.74
N THR A 123 17.68 32.74 6.78
CA THR A 123 17.61 33.71 7.87
C THR A 123 17.43 32.95 9.18
N PRO A 124 17.99 33.42 10.31
CA PRO A 124 17.76 32.77 11.58
C PRO A 124 16.27 32.75 11.95
N ALA A 125 15.79 31.61 12.45
CA ALA A 125 14.40 31.45 12.90
C ALA A 125 14.31 30.56 14.14
N GLU A 126 13.38 30.85 15.06
CA GLU A 126 13.20 30.03 16.27
C GLU A 126 12.75 28.59 15.94
N SER A 127 11.85 28.44 14.96
CA SER A 127 11.44 27.15 14.42
C SER A 127 11.77 27.04 12.93
N LEU A 128 12.30 25.90 12.51
CA LEU A 128 12.52 25.57 11.11
C LEU A 128 11.57 24.43 10.73
N ILE A 129 10.75 24.62 9.69
CA ILE A 129 10.06 23.52 9.02
C ILE A 129 10.78 23.26 7.70
N MET A 130 11.30 22.05 7.50
CA MET A 130 12.08 21.73 6.31
C MET A 130 11.71 20.40 5.66
N GLU A 131 11.83 20.35 4.34
CA GLU A 131 11.63 19.12 3.57
C GLU A 131 12.88 18.23 3.56
N THR A 132 12.66 16.92 3.64
CA THR A 132 13.74 15.93 3.86
C THR A 132 13.71 14.78 2.86
N THR A 133 13.49 15.12 1.58
CA THR A 133 13.41 14.17 0.45
C THR A 133 14.57 13.17 0.42
N TYR A 134 15.79 13.60 0.73
CA TYR A 134 17.00 12.76 0.79
C TYR A 134 17.61 12.70 2.20
N GLY A 135 16.76 12.60 3.23
CA GLY A 135 17.16 12.63 4.66
C GLY A 135 17.95 11.41 5.21
N LEU A 136 18.44 10.49 4.38
CA LEU A 136 19.28 9.37 4.85
C LEU A 136 20.78 9.60 4.56
N PRO A 137 21.69 9.15 5.45
CA PRO A 137 23.14 9.33 5.28
C PRO A 137 23.75 8.79 3.97
N GLN A 138 23.06 7.85 3.32
CA GLN A 138 23.49 7.27 2.04
C GLN A 138 23.26 8.20 0.84
N TYR A 139 22.42 9.24 0.96
CA TYR A 139 22.19 10.21 -0.10
C TYR A 139 23.18 11.37 0.02
N VAL A 140 24.37 11.14 -0.51
CA VAL A 140 25.40 12.17 -0.69
C VAL A 140 25.61 12.32 -2.20
N PHE A 141 25.25 13.47 -2.76
CA PHE A 141 25.38 13.67 -4.19
C PHE A 141 26.85 13.95 -4.57
N PRO A 142 27.34 13.38 -5.68
CA PRO A 142 28.64 13.74 -6.21
C PRO A 142 28.66 15.22 -6.61
N PRO A 143 29.86 15.85 -6.71
CA PRO A 143 29.99 17.23 -7.15
C PRO A 143 29.24 17.48 -8.46
N THR A 144 28.39 18.52 -8.49
CA THR A 144 27.55 18.83 -9.67
C THR A 144 28.38 18.96 -10.96
N ALA A 145 29.59 19.52 -10.88
CA ALA A 145 30.50 19.62 -12.03
C ALA A 145 30.88 18.25 -12.62
N GLN A 146 31.12 17.24 -11.77
CA GLN A 146 31.43 15.88 -12.21
C GLN A 146 30.22 15.27 -12.93
N VAL A 147 29.02 15.39 -12.37
CA VAL A 147 27.79 14.87 -12.98
C VAL A 147 27.52 15.52 -14.34
N ILE A 148 27.79 16.82 -14.47
CA ILE A 148 27.66 17.55 -15.73
C ILE A 148 28.70 17.06 -16.75
N GLU A 149 29.94 16.80 -16.33
CA GLU A 149 30.98 16.25 -17.21
C GLU A 149 30.57 14.86 -17.75
N GLU A 150 30.07 13.99 -16.88
CA GLU A 150 29.56 12.67 -17.26
C GLU A 150 28.35 12.76 -18.20
N LEU A 151 27.44 13.70 -17.95
CA LEU A 151 26.29 13.98 -18.81
C LEU A 151 26.72 14.48 -20.19
N LEU A 152 27.68 15.40 -20.25
CA LEU A 152 28.21 15.95 -21.50
C LEU A 152 28.90 14.86 -22.30
N ARG A 153 29.71 14.02 -21.65
CA ARG A 153 30.35 12.85 -22.25
C ARG A 153 29.30 11.91 -22.86
N PHE A 154 28.27 11.57 -22.10
CA PHE A 154 27.15 10.76 -22.60
C PHE A 154 26.49 11.36 -23.85
N CYS A 155 26.26 12.68 -23.87
CA CYS A 155 25.66 13.35 -25.02
C CYS A 155 26.57 13.33 -26.25
N LEU A 156 27.88 13.59 -26.06
CA LEU A 156 28.87 13.61 -27.14
C LEU A 156 29.06 12.21 -27.73
N GLU A 157 29.30 11.20 -26.88
CA GLU A 157 29.43 9.80 -27.30
C GLU A 157 28.19 9.31 -28.05
N SER A 158 26.99 9.66 -27.57
CA SER A 158 25.75 9.30 -28.26
C SER A 158 25.71 9.86 -29.68
N LEU A 159 26.10 11.13 -29.86
CA LEU A 159 26.10 11.77 -31.17
C LEU A 159 27.20 11.24 -32.08
N GLU A 160 28.36 10.88 -31.54
CA GLU A 160 29.45 10.20 -32.27
C GLU A 160 29.00 8.81 -32.76
N ASP A 161 28.17 8.11 -31.99
CA ASP A 161 27.58 6.82 -32.35
C ASP A 161 26.34 6.92 -33.26
N ASP A 162 26.08 8.07 -33.89
CA ASP A 162 24.89 8.35 -34.71
C ASP A 162 23.54 8.11 -33.96
N MET A 163 23.55 8.29 -32.64
CA MET A 163 22.40 8.16 -31.74
C MET A 163 21.97 9.52 -31.20
N VAL A 164 20.66 9.72 -31.06
CA VAL A 164 20.09 10.94 -30.47
C VAL A 164 20.06 10.79 -28.95
N PRO A 165 20.82 11.60 -28.18
CA PRO A 165 20.70 11.60 -26.73
C PRO A 165 19.37 12.21 -26.29
N VAL A 166 18.59 11.47 -25.50
CA VAL A 166 17.29 11.88 -24.96
C VAL A 166 17.37 11.95 -23.44
N LEU A 167 17.30 13.16 -22.89
CA LEU A 167 17.46 13.43 -21.47
C LEU A 167 16.09 13.62 -20.81
N PHE A 168 15.81 12.82 -19.79
CA PHE A 168 14.59 12.87 -19.01
C PHE A 168 14.75 13.78 -17.80
N GLY A 169 13.95 14.84 -17.76
CA GLY A 169 13.84 15.79 -16.64
C GLY A 169 12.43 16.38 -16.55
N TYR A 170 11.94 16.61 -15.34
CA TYR A 170 10.63 17.25 -15.13
C TYR A 170 10.53 18.56 -15.92
N SER A 171 9.34 18.83 -16.47
CA SER A 171 9.12 19.93 -17.41
C SER A 171 9.40 21.32 -16.83
N LEU A 172 9.35 21.46 -15.50
CA LEU A 172 9.63 22.69 -14.77
C LEU A 172 10.74 22.45 -13.75
N GLY A 173 11.79 23.27 -13.77
CA GLY A 173 12.97 23.15 -12.92
C GLY A 173 14.04 22.28 -13.56
N LYS A 174 13.91 20.95 -13.43
CA LYS A 174 14.93 20.00 -13.85
C LYS A 174 15.33 20.13 -15.32
N ALA A 175 14.37 20.28 -16.23
CA ALA A 175 14.66 20.42 -17.65
C ALA A 175 15.42 21.72 -17.98
N GLN A 176 15.12 22.82 -17.30
CA GLN A 176 15.84 24.09 -17.46
C GLN A 176 17.25 23.99 -16.86
N GLU A 177 17.42 23.26 -15.75
CA GLU A 177 18.74 22.98 -15.17
C GLU A 177 19.61 22.13 -16.11
N ILE A 178 19.03 21.12 -16.76
CA ILE A 178 19.71 20.32 -17.79
C ILE A 178 20.14 21.23 -18.95
N LEU A 179 19.22 22.03 -19.48
CA LEU A 179 19.51 22.96 -20.58
C LEU A 179 20.65 23.92 -20.20
N ALA A 180 20.60 24.53 -19.02
CA ALA A 180 21.65 25.43 -18.52
C ALA A 180 22.99 24.71 -18.25
N SER A 181 22.96 23.42 -17.92
CA SER A 181 24.17 22.60 -17.73
C SER A 181 24.87 22.30 -19.05
N LEU A 182 24.13 22.19 -20.15
CA LEU A 182 24.67 21.98 -21.50
C LEU A 182 25.21 23.28 -22.15
N HIS A 183 25.09 24.42 -21.48
CA HIS A 183 25.61 25.70 -22.00
C HIS A 183 27.12 25.64 -22.29
N GLY A 184 27.53 26.22 -23.41
CA GLY A 184 28.94 26.29 -23.81
C GLY A 184 29.51 24.99 -24.40
N SER A 185 28.72 23.91 -24.48
CA SER A 185 29.13 22.64 -25.08
C SER A 185 29.12 22.62 -26.61
N GLY A 186 28.48 23.60 -27.25
CA GLY A 186 28.22 23.61 -28.70
C GLY A 186 27.10 22.66 -29.14
N LEU A 187 26.47 21.92 -28.22
CA LEU A 187 25.37 21.00 -28.51
C LEU A 187 24.07 21.76 -28.81
N ARG A 188 23.43 21.42 -29.92
CA ARG A 188 22.07 21.91 -30.24
C ARG A 188 21.04 21.18 -29.37
N VAL A 189 20.28 21.92 -28.57
CA VAL A 189 19.28 21.35 -27.65
C VAL A 189 17.86 21.56 -28.17
N LYS A 190 17.11 20.46 -28.25
CA LYS A 190 15.71 20.39 -28.69
C LYS A 190 14.82 20.05 -27.50
N LEU A 191 13.72 20.78 -27.32
CA LEU A 191 12.83 20.61 -26.17
C LEU A 191 11.50 20.00 -26.61
N HIS A 192 11.04 18.99 -25.89
CA HIS A 192 9.68 18.49 -26.01
C HIS A 192 8.65 19.63 -25.76
N PRO A 193 7.48 19.66 -26.42
CA PRO A 193 6.52 20.76 -26.29
C PRO A 193 6.16 21.19 -24.86
N ALA A 194 6.02 20.22 -23.94
CA ALA A 194 5.77 20.50 -22.53
C ALA A 194 6.94 21.21 -21.83
N VAL A 195 8.18 20.87 -22.17
CA VAL A 195 9.40 21.51 -21.64
C VAL A 195 9.56 22.88 -22.29
N TYR A 196 9.44 22.95 -23.62
CA TYR A 196 9.54 24.19 -24.39
C TYR A 196 8.63 25.29 -23.83
N ARG A 197 7.36 24.96 -23.53
CA ARG A 197 6.41 25.90 -22.96
C ARG A 197 6.89 26.49 -21.64
N MET A 198 7.44 25.68 -20.73
CA MET A 198 7.94 26.16 -19.44
C MET A 198 9.24 26.95 -19.60
N THR A 199 10.14 26.51 -20.49
CA THR A 199 11.40 27.21 -20.78
C THR A 199 11.14 28.59 -21.40
N ALA A 200 10.17 28.72 -22.31
CA ALA A 200 9.78 30.01 -22.89
C ALA A 200 9.27 30.99 -21.81
N LEU A 201 8.56 30.50 -20.79
CA LEU A 201 8.13 31.35 -19.67
C LEU A 201 9.31 31.85 -18.83
N TYR A 202 10.42 31.10 -18.73
CA TYR A 202 11.62 31.58 -18.04
C TYR A 202 12.22 32.79 -18.78
N GLU A 203 12.22 32.77 -20.11
CA GLU A 203 12.66 33.91 -20.93
C GLU A 203 11.74 35.12 -20.76
N GLU A 204 10.41 34.92 -20.74
CA GLU A 204 9.44 36.00 -20.44
C GLU A 204 9.68 36.61 -19.05
N LEU A 205 10.16 35.83 -18.10
CA LEU A 205 10.50 36.25 -16.74
C LEU A 205 11.92 36.84 -16.64
N ASN A 206 12.54 37.19 -17.77
CA ASN A 206 13.90 37.73 -17.89
C ASN A 206 15.01 36.81 -17.36
N HIS A 207 14.75 35.51 -17.23
CA HIS A 207 15.77 34.52 -16.89
C HIS A 207 16.32 33.90 -18.18
N ARG A 208 17.48 34.40 -18.63
CA ARG A 208 18.10 33.94 -19.89
C ARG A 208 18.64 32.53 -19.74
N LEU A 209 18.12 31.63 -20.57
CA LEU A 209 18.63 30.26 -20.72
C LEU A 209 19.42 30.14 -22.04
N PRO A 210 20.27 29.10 -22.19
CA PRO A 210 20.96 28.82 -23.44
C PRO A 210 19.99 28.60 -24.61
N GLU A 211 20.46 28.78 -25.85
CA GLU A 211 19.64 28.57 -27.05
C GLU A 211 18.99 27.17 -27.08
N PHE A 212 17.69 27.15 -27.39
CA PHE A 212 16.90 25.93 -27.51
C PHE A 212 15.93 26.04 -28.67
N VAL A 213 15.51 24.90 -29.21
CA VAL A 213 14.49 24.82 -30.27
C VAL A 213 13.36 23.87 -29.88
N LEU A 214 12.17 24.07 -30.44
CA LEU A 214 11.08 23.11 -30.29
C LEU A 214 11.42 21.81 -31.03
N TYR A 215 11.34 20.68 -30.33
CA TYR A 215 11.48 19.38 -30.97
C TYR A 215 10.28 19.12 -31.91
N SER A 216 10.56 18.90 -33.18
CA SER A 216 9.58 18.54 -34.20
C SER A 216 10.04 17.30 -34.99
N GLU A 217 9.08 16.49 -35.46
CA GLU A 217 9.38 15.27 -36.22
C GLU A 217 10.07 15.55 -37.56
N SER A 218 9.88 16.75 -38.11
CA SER A 218 10.48 17.19 -39.37
C SER A 218 11.93 17.69 -39.24
N ASP A 219 12.43 17.89 -38.02
CA ASP A 219 13.78 18.41 -37.77
C ASP A 219 14.82 17.28 -37.75
N SER A 220 15.49 17.10 -38.89
CA SER A 220 16.50 16.05 -39.11
C SER A 220 17.92 16.42 -38.64
N GLN A 221 18.17 17.65 -38.17
CA GLN A 221 19.52 18.05 -37.75
C GLN A 221 19.91 17.35 -36.43
N PRO A 222 21.16 16.94 -36.21
CA PRO A 222 21.59 16.33 -34.94
C PRO A 222 21.38 17.26 -33.74
N GLY A 223 21.15 16.67 -32.56
CA GLY A 223 21.01 17.42 -31.31
C GLY A 223 20.49 16.60 -30.15
N VAL A 224 20.57 17.17 -28.95
CA VAL A 224 20.10 16.57 -27.70
C VAL A 224 18.61 16.88 -27.51
N VAL A 225 17.81 15.88 -27.13
CA VAL A 225 16.38 16.07 -26.85
C VAL A 225 16.14 16.05 -25.35
N ILE A 226 15.54 17.10 -24.78
CA ILE A 226 15.11 17.12 -23.37
C ILE A 226 13.59 16.93 -23.31
N CYS A 227 13.12 15.95 -22.54
CA CYS A 227 11.70 15.68 -22.39
C CYS A 227 11.33 15.19 -20.98
N PRO A 228 10.05 15.25 -20.58
CA PRO A 228 9.61 14.71 -19.29
C PRO A 228 9.72 13.18 -19.27
N PRO A 229 10.01 12.53 -18.12
CA PRO A 229 10.10 11.07 -18.04
C PRO A 229 8.86 10.34 -18.59
N GLY A 230 7.66 10.85 -18.31
CA GLY A 230 6.40 10.30 -18.84
C GLY A 230 6.28 10.36 -20.37
N ALA A 231 7.04 11.23 -21.04
CA ALA A 231 7.03 11.34 -22.49
C ALA A 231 7.77 10.19 -23.19
N ASN A 232 8.55 9.37 -22.48
CA ASN A 232 9.32 8.27 -23.06
C ASN A 232 8.43 7.33 -23.90
N ARG A 233 7.19 7.07 -23.48
CA ARG A 233 6.23 6.19 -24.16
C ARG A 233 5.38 6.88 -25.23
N THR A 234 5.54 8.18 -25.41
CA THR A 234 4.75 8.93 -26.40
C THR A 234 5.26 8.67 -27.81
N ARG A 235 4.34 8.74 -28.79
CA ARG A 235 4.68 8.57 -30.22
C ARG A 235 5.79 9.51 -30.68
N LEU A 236 5.82 10.73 -30.14
CA LEU A 236 6.80 11.76 -30.48
C LEU A 236 8.24 11.34 -30.12
N VAL A 237 8.43 10.72 -28.94
CA VAL A 237 9.76 10.26 -28.48
C VAL A 237 10.09 8.86 -29.03
N GLN A 238 9.09 7.99 -29.19
CA GLN A 238 9.25 6.63 -29.74
C GLN A 238 9.61 6.60 -31.24
N LYS A 239 9.31 7.66 -31.99
CA LYS A 239 9.73 7.79 -33.40
C LYS A 239 11.21 8.09 -33.59
N ILE A 240 11.92 8.48 -32.53
CA ILE A 240 13.38 8.64 -32.57
C ILE A 240 14.00 7.24 -32.62
N ARG A 241 14.29 6.74 -33.83
CA ARG A 241 14.71 5.34 -34.06
C ARG A 241 16.04 4.99 -33.39
N ASN A 242 17.03 5.86 -33.53
CA ASN A 242 18.37 5.71 -32.97
C ASN A 242 18.51 6.69 -31.80
N ARG A 243 18.21 6.23 -30.58
CA ARG A 243 18.24 7.09 -29.38
C ARG A 243 18.95 6.42 -28.22
N ARG A 244 19.66 7.21 -27.43
CA ARG A 244 20.23 6.82 -26.14
C ARG A 244 19.62 7.69 -25.06
N THR A 245 19.01 7.08 -24.06
CA THR A 245 18.15 7.75 -23.09
C THR A 245 18.83 7.86 -21.73
N ALA A 246 18.68 8.99 -21.04
CA ALA A 246 19.21 9.14 -19.69
C ALA A 246 18.24 9.89 -18.78
N VAL A 247 18.11 9.45 -17.51
CA VAL A 247 17.31 10.16 -16.50
C VAL A 247 18.20 10.99 -15.58
N LEU A 248 17.76 12.20 -15.24
CA LEU A 248 18.45 13.08 -14.30
C LEU A 248 17.61 13.30 -13.04
N THR A 249 18.02 12.66 -11.94
CA THR A 249 17.29 12.65 -10.68
C THR A 249 18.20 12.26 -9.52
N GLY A 250 17.97 12.78 -8.31
CA GLY A 250 18.73 12.38 -7.12
C GLY A 250 18.60 10.89 -6.80
N TRP A 251 17.51 10.25 -7.21
CA TRP A 251 17.32 8.79 -7.10
C TRP A 251 18.28 7.96 -7.95
N ALA A 252 19.07 8.57 -8.83
CA ALA A 252 20.07 7.89 -9.66
C ALA A 252 21.22 7.28 -8.84
N LEU A 253 21.42 7.68 -7.58
CA LEU A 253 22.33 7.01 -6.66
C LEU A 253 21.93 5.56 -6.35
N ASN A 254 20.68 5.19 -6.59
CA ASN A 254 20.21 3.83 -6.32
C ASN A 254 20.64 2.88 -7.46
N PRO A 255 21.21 1.70 -7.15
CA PRO A 255 21.71 0.75 -8.16
C PRO A 255 20.68 0.31 -9.22
N GLY A 256 19.38 0.45 -8.94
CA GLY A 256 18.29 0.11 -9.85
C GLY A 256 17.68 1.28 -10.64
N ALA A 257 18.27 2.48 -10.61
CA ALA A 257 17.65 3.68 -11.19
C ALA A 257 17.44 3.58 -12.72
N VAL A 258 18.44 3.11 -13.45
CA VAL A 258 18.40 2.90 -14.91
C VAL A 258 17.21 2.01 -15.30
N HIS A 259 17.02 0.89 -14.58
CA HIS A 259 15.89 -0.01 -14.77
C HIS A 259 14.55 0.60 -14.34
N ARG A 260 14.51 1.30 -13.20
CA ARG A 260 13.29 1.95 -12.69
C ARG A 260 12.71 2.95 -13.68
N TYR A 261 13.58 3.73 -14.34
CA TYR A 261 13.18 4.78 -15.28
C TYR A 261 13.18 4.33 -16.75
N GLN A 262 13.51 3.07 -17.03
CA GLN A 262 13.57 2.49 -18.38
C GLN A 262 14.41 3.36 -19.33
N CYS A 263 15.64 3.68 -18.90
CA CYS A 263 16.59 4.47 -19.66
C CYS A 263 17.94 3.75 -19.78
N ASP A 264 18.87 4.28 -20.58
CA ASP A 264 20.20 3.67 -20.82
C ASP A 264 21.26 4.16 -19.81
N ALA A 265 21.07 5.35 -19.24
CA ALA A 265 21.92 5.92 -18.19
C ALA A 265 21.11 6.67 -17.13
N ALA A 266 21.67 6.87 -15.95
CA ALA A 266 21.05 7.67 -14.88
C ALA A 266 22.10 8.53 -14.19
N PHE A 267 21.81 9.82 -14.04
CA PHE A 267 22.73 10.81 -13.47
C PHE A 267 22.15 11.43 -12.20
N PRO A 268 22.89 11.48 -11.07
CA PRO A 268 22.43 12.00 -9.79
C PRO A 268 22.37 13.54 -9.73
N LEU A 269 21.74 14.16 -10.72
CA LEU A 269 21.47 15.59 -10.73
C LEU A 269 20.11 15.87 -10.07
N SER A 270 20.11 16.17 -8.77
CA SER A 270 18.89 16.46 -7.99
C SER A 270 18.52 17.95 -7.98
N ASP A 271 17.26 18.32 -7.72
CA ASP A 271 16.87 19.71 -7.39
C ASP A 271 16.56 19.90 -5.90
N HIS A 272 16.80 18.88 -5.08
CA HIS A 272 16.64 18.95 -3.62
C HIS A 272 18.01 18.81 -2.95
N ALA A 273 18.08 19.27 -1.70
CA ALA A 273 19.21 19.09 -0.80
C ALA A 273 19.49 17.60 -0.56
N ASP A 274 20.77 17.24 -0.58
CA ASP A 274 21.25 15.95 -0.08
C ASP A 274 21.40 15.94 1.44
N TYR A 275 21.75 14.79 2.01
CA TYR A 275 21.82 14.66 3.47
C TYR A 275 22.80 15.63 4.15
N PRO A 276 24.06 15.80 3.67
CA PRO A 276 24.96 16.85 4.17
C PRO A 276 24.40 18.26 4.05
N GLU A 277 23.74 18.60 2.95
CA GLU A 277 23.11 19.91 2.75
C GLU A 277 21.97 20.16 3.75
N LEU A 278 21.14 19.14 4.03
CA LEU A 278 20.08 19.25 5.04
C LEU A 278 20.68 19.57 6.43
N LEU A 279 21.75 18.88 6.83
CA LEU A 279 22.44 19.15 8.09
C LEU A 279 23.02 20.56 8.11
N ARG A 280 23.69 20.96 7.03
CA ARG A 280 24.26 22.31 6.90
C ARG A 280 23.20 23.39 6.96
N TYR A 281 22.01 23.14 6.42
CA TYR A 281 20.91 24.11 6.46
C TYR A 281 20.43 24.37 7.88
N VAL A 282 20.33 23.32 8.70
CA VAL A 282 20.01 23.45 10.14
C VAL A 282 21.07 24.30 10.86
N GLU A 283 22.36 24.09 10.57
CA GLU A 283 23.43 24.91 11.14
C GLU A 283 23.36 26.39 10.74
N LEU A 284 22.97 26.67 9.49
CA LEU A 284 22.86 28.03 8.95
C LEU A 284 21.66 28.79 9.53
N VAL A 285 20.53 28.13 9.75
CA VAL A 285 19.30 28.72 10.32
C VAL A 285 19.37 28.84 11.84
N GLN A 286 20.17 28.00 12.51
CA GLN A 286 20.32 27.97 13.97
C GLN A 286 18.99 27.89 14.74
N PRO A 287 18.06 26.97 14.39
CA PRO A 287 16.76 26.91 15.03
C PRO A 287 16.83 26.30 16.43
N LYS A 288 15.92 26.72 17.31
CA LYS A 288 15.72 26.03 18.59
C LYS A 288 15.02 24.68 18.39
N ARG A 289 14.16 24.60 17.37
CA ARG A 289 13.36 23.42 17.01
C ARG A 289 13.29 23.22 15.50
N VAL A 290 13.48 21.99 15.04
CA VAL A 290 13.30 21.57 13.64
C VAL A 290 12.06 20.69 13.53
N LEU A 291 11.24 20.94 12.51
CA LEU A 291 10.11 20.13 12.12
C LEU A 291 10.38 19.60 10.70
N THR A 292 10.51 18.30 10.55
CA THR A 292 10.80 17.68 9.25
C THR A 292 9.50 17.20 8.60
N VAL A 293 9.44 17.25 7.27
CA VAL A 293 8.30 16.78 6.48
C VAL A 293 8.79 16.22 5.15
N HIS A 294 8.03 15.31 4.54
CA HIS A 294 8.33 14.67 3.25
C HIS A 294 9.65 13.86 3.19
N GLY A 295 9.67 12.81 2.36
CA GLY A 295 10.82 11.91 2.24
C GLY A 295 11.11 11.10 3.50
N PHE A 296 12.33 11.24 4.03
CA PHE A 296 12.84 10.51 5.21
C PHE A 296 12.76 11.37 6.47
N ALA A 297 11.58 11.97 6.69
CA ALA A 297 11.36 12.97 7.73
C ALA A 297 11.63 12.43 9.13
N ARG A 298 11.17 11.20 9.43
CA ARG A 298 11.38 10.56 10.72
C ARG A 298 12.86 10.24 10.96
N GLU A 299 13.53 9.63 10.00
CA GLU A 299 14.92 9.22 10.11
C GLU A 299 15.86 10.42 10.25
N PHE A 300 15.60 11.49 9.49
CA PHE A 300 16.39 12.72 9.59
C PHE A 300 16.15 13.43 10.93
N ALA A 301 14.91 13.53 11.40
CA ALA A 301 14.61 14.09 12.71
C ALA A 301 15.26 13.29 13.84
N ALA A 302 15.26 11.96 13.75
CA ALA A 302 15.94 11.10 14.71
C ALA A 302 17.45 11.34 14.72
N ASP A 303 18.05 11.53 13.55
CA ASP A 303 19.47 11.82 13.44
C ASP A 303 19.84 13.20 14.01
N LEU A 304 19.04 14.23 13.75
CA LEU A 304 19.17 15.54 14.37
C LEU A 304 19.09 15.47 15.90
N ARG A 305 18.16 14.68 16.46
CA ARG A 305 18.07 14.45 17.92
C ARG A 305 19.32 13.79 18.47
N ARG A 306 19.91 12.81 17.77
CA ARG A 306 21.19 12.20 18.17
C ARG A 306 22.34 13.21 18.17
N ARG A 307 22.25 14.27 17.38
CA ARG A 307 23.22 15.38 17.29
C ARG A 307 22.91 16.53 18.26
N GLY A 308 21.91 16.38 19.15
CA GLY A 308 21.55 17.37 20.15
C GLY A 308 20.63 18.49 19.67
N VAL A 309 20.05 18.36 18.47
CA VAL A 309 19.07 19.33 17.93
C VAL A 309 17.65 18.86 18.26
N GLU A 310 16.80 19.74 18.81
CA GLU A 310 15.39 19.42 19.04
C GLU A 310 14.67 19.27 17.68
N ALA A 311 14.31 18.05 17.28
CA ALA A 311 13.74 17.78 15.96
C ALA A 311 12.61 16.75 15.97
N TRP A 312 11.55 16.98 15.19
CA TRP A 312 10.37 16.10 15.11
C TRP A 312 9.80 16.01 13.69
N ALA A 313 9.36 14.82 13.26
CA ALA A 313 8.67 14.67 11.98
C ALA A 313 7.19 15.04 12.10
N LEU A 314 6.68 15.81 11.15
CA LEU A 314 5.26 16.14 11.02
C LEU A 314 4.52 15.04 10.26
N GLY A 315 3.38 14.59 10.79
CA GLY A 315 2.48 13.66 10.09
C GLY A 315 2.76 12.15 10.26
N GLU A 316 3.84 11.77 10.96
CA GLU A 316 4.20 10.37 11.25
C GLU A 316 4.35 10.09 12.76
N ASP A 317 4.04 8.86 13.20
CA ASP A 317 4.18 8.45 14.59
C ASP A 317 5.67 8.38 15.00
N ASN A 318 6.17 9.43 15.67
CA ASN A 318 7.53 9.55 16.24
C ASN A 318 7.78 8.62 17.46
N GLN A 319 7.04 7.51 17.58
CA GLN A 319 6.85 6.74 18.82
C GLN A 319 8.03 5.87 19.24
N LEU A 320 9.02 5.68 18.38
CA LEU A 320 10.17 4.81 18.62
C LEU A 320 11.41 5.63 18.26
N GLU A 321 12.21 6.03 19.24
CA GLU A 321 13.64 6.34 19.15
C GLU A 321 14.07 7.41 20.16
N LEU A 322 14.33 6.97 21.39
CA LEU A 322 15.38 7.56 22.23
C LEU A 322 16.17 6.41 22.89
N LEU A 323 17.49 6.52 22.79
CA LEU A 323 18.48 5.64 23.38
C LEU A 323 18.34 5.61 24.90
N ILE A 324 18.54 4.43 25.48
CA ILE A 324 18.53 4.11 26.90
C ILE A 324 19.78 4.71 27.57
N PRO A 325 19.63 5.44 28.69
CA PRO A 325 20.51 5.28 29.83
C PRO A 325 19.78 4.55 30.97
N GLU A 326 20.58 3.91 31.80
CA GLU A 326 20.26 2.79 32.68
C GLU A 326 19.05 2.93 33.62
N THR A 327 18.48 1.75 33.87
CA THR A 327 17.43 1.37 34.81
C THR A 327 17.53 2.06 36.17
N VAL A 328 16.42 2.66 36.61
CA VAL A 328 16.07 2.77 38.04
C VAL A 328 14.68 2.17 38.21
N ILE A 329 14.62 1.00 38.84
CA ILE A 329 13.38 0.41 39.35
C ILE A 329 12.98 1.26 40.56
N VAL A 330 11.80 1.86 40.50
CA VAL A 330 11.12 2.33 41.71
C VAL A 330 9.97 1.38 41.96
N GLU A 331 10.17 0.43 42.85
CA GLU A 331 9.07 -0.16 43.61
C GLU A 331 8.57 0.91 44.58
N GLU A 332 7.27 1.21 44.56
CA GLU A 332 6.47 1.25 45.80
C GLU A 332 4.96 1.46 45.57
N ALA A 333 4.21 0.64 46.31
CA ALA A 333 2.86 0.80 46.88
C ALA A 333 1.64 1.11 45.98
N VAL A 334 0.79 0.09 45.86
CA VAL A 334 -0.63 0.19 45.48
C VAL A 334 -1.46 0.59 46.70
N PRO A 335 -2.26 1.67 46.67
CA PRO A 335 -3.40 1.78 47.57
C PRO A 335 -4.53 0.89 47.02
N ALA A 336 -5.04 0.01 47.87
CA ALA A 336 -6.21 -0.80 47.61
C ALA A 336 -7.44 0.10 47.35
N GLY A 337 -7.84 0.21 46.08
CA GLY A 337 -9.13 0.76 45.67
C GLY A 337 -10.12 -0.36 45.38
N GLY A 338 -11.03 -0.61 46.33
CA GLY A 338 -12.41 -1.08 46.14
C GLY A 338 -12.67 -2.42 45.44
N ASN A 339 -13.20 -3.39 46.20
CA ASN A 339 -13.74 -4.68 45.73
C ASN A 339 -14.89 -4.55 44.68
N GLU A 340 -15.47 -3.36 44.52
CA GLU A 340 -16.67 -3.10 43.68
C GLU A 340 -16.42 -3.17 42.17
N ASP A 341 -15.24 -2.78 41.67
CA ASP A 341 -14.95 -2.87 40.23
C ASP A 341 -14.78 -4.33 39.78
N ALA A 342 -14.09 -5.15 40.57
CA ALA A 342 -13.90 -6.57 40.29
C ALA A 342 -15.21 -7.38 40.32
N GLU A 343 -16.17 -6.98 41.14
CA GLU A 343 -17.49 -7.61 41.24
C GLU A 343 -18.44 -7.22 40.09
N SER A 344 -18.17 -6.13 39.37
CA SER A 344 -18.96 -5.70 38.22
C SER A 344 -18.85 -6.65 37.03
N SER A 345 -19.86 -6.66 36.13
CA SER A 345 -19.85 -7.56 34.96
C SER A 345 -18.64 -7.32 34.03
N PHE A 346 -18.18 -6.07 33.87
CA PHE A 346 -16.96 -5.78 33.09
C PHE A 346 -15.69 -6.09 33.89
N GLY A 347 -15.69 -5.91 35.22
CA GLY A 347 -14.62 -6.38 36.10
C GLY A 347 -14.38 -7.88 35.97
N ARG A 348 -15.45 -8.68 35.94
CA ARG A 348 -15.38 -10.13 35.65
C ARG A 348 -14.79 -10.41 34.27
N PHE A 349 -15.23 -9.70 33.22
CA PHE A 349 -14.65 -9.82 31.87
C PHE A 349 -13.14 -9.58 31.87
N THR A 350 -12.67 -8.48 32.47
CA THR A 350 -11.24 -8.16 32.50
C THR A 350 -10.44 -9.15 33.33
N SER A 351 -11.02 -9.71 34.40
CA SER A 351 -10.39 -10.74 35.23
C SER A 351 -10.21 -12.05 34.46
N VAL A 352 -11.22 -12.48 33.70
CA VAL A 352 -11.13 -13.64 32.81
C VAL A 352 -10.07 -13.41 31.72
N CYS A 353 -10.02 -12.21 31.15
CA CYS A 353 -9.00 -11.87 30.15
C CYS A 353 -7.57 -11.94 30.72
N GLU A 354 -7.36 -11.48 31.96
CA GLU A 354 -6.07 -11.60 32.65
C GLU A 354 -5.67 -13.06 32.88
N GLU A 355 -6.62 -13.91 33.29
CA GLU A 355 -6.37 -15.34 33.50
C GLU A 355 -6.01 -16.06 32.17
N ILE A 356 -6.73 -15.75 31.10
CA ILE A 356 -6.44 -16.23 29.75
C ILE A 356 -5.06 -15.74 29.28
N GLY A 357 -4.72 -14.48 29.53
CA GLY A 357 -3.43 -13.88 29.17
C GLY A 357 -2.24 -14.55 29.86
N ARG A 358 -2.42 -15.01 31.10
CA ARG A 358 -1.39 -15.75 31.87
C ARG A 358 -1.25 -17.21 31.45
N THR A 359 -2.23 -17.74 30.74
CA THR A 359 -2.25 -19.14 30.29
C THR A 359 -1.46 -19.31 28.99
N THR A 360 -0.69 -20.38 28.86
CA THR A 360 0.09 -20.68 27.64
C THR A 360 -0.57 -21.72 26.72
N GLY A 361 -1.41 -22.62 27.27
CA GLY A 361 -2.06 -23.71 26.53
C GLY A 361 -3.33 -23.29 25.79
N LYS A 362 -3.42 -23.60 24.49
CA LYS A 362 -4.59 -23.28 23.62
C LYS A 362 -5.91 -23.80 24.20
N LEU A 363 -5.96 -25.10 24.53
CA LEU A 363 -7.18 -25.76 25.03
C LEU A 363 -7.67 -25.10 26.32
N LYS A 364 -6.77 -24.90 27.29
CA LYS A 364 -7.12 -24.23 28.55
C LYS A 364 -7.65 -22.80 28.36
N LYS A 365 -7.18 -22.06 27.35
CA LYS A 365 -7.74 -20.75 27.01
C LYS A 365 -9.16 -20.84 26.46
N VAL A 366 -9.42 -21.84 25.61
CA VAL A 366 -10.75 -22.11 25.06
C VAL A 366 -11.70 -22.52 26.19
N ASP A 367 -11.25 -23.40 27.10
CA ASP A 367 -12.03 -23.85 28.25
C ASP A 367 -12.45 -22.68 29.14
N LEU A 368 -11.48 -21.87 29.60
CA LEU A 368 -11.72 -20.66 30.41
C LEU A 368 -12.70 -19.70 29.75
N LEU A 369 -12.55 -19.49 28.43
CA LEU A 369 -13.43 -18.61 27.70
C LEU A 369 -14.83 -19.22 27.54
N SER A 370 -14.93 -20.51 27.27
CA SER A 370 -16.21 -21.20 27.09
C SER A 370 -17.02 -21.23 28.38
N ASP A 371 -16.37 -21.50 29.51
CA ASP A 371 -16.98 -21.45 30.85
C ASP A 371 -17.54 -20.05 31.10
N TYR A 372 -16.75 -19.01 30.85
CA TYR A 372 -17.20 -17.64 31.01
C TYR A 372 -18.39 -17.30 30.10
N LEU A 373 -18.33 -17.62 28.80
CA LEU A 373 -19.42 -17.36 27.85
C LEU A 373 -20.72 -18.05 28.25
N SER A 374 -20.66 -19.25 28.83
CA SER A 374 -21.83 -19.99 29.30
C SER A 374 -22.55 -19.31 30.47
N THR A 375 -21.83 -18.53 31.28
CA THR A 375 -22.37 -17.84 32.47
C THR A 375 -23.00 -16.48 32.17
N LEU A 376 -22.75 -15.91 30.99
CA LEU A 376 -23.23 -14.57 30.65
C LEU A 376 -24.75 -14.53 30.49
N PRO A 377 -25.44 -13.43 30.82
CA PRO A 377 -26.81 -13.20 30.39
C PRO A 377 -26.88 -12.93 28.88
N LEU A 378 -28.06 -13.10 28.27
CA LEU A 378 -28.24 -12.90 26.82
C LEU A 378 -28.00 -11.46 26.37
N GLU A 379 -28.17 -10.49 27.25
CA GLU A 379 -27.92 -9.06 26.99
C GLU A 379 -26.43 -8.71 26.92
N ASP A 380 -25.56 -9.40 27.66
CA ASP A 380 -24.12 -9.12 27.70
C ASP A 380 -23.33 -9.95 26.67
N LEU A 381 -23.83 -11.15 26.34
CA LEU A 381 -23.16 -12.11 25.47
C LEU A 381 -22.71 -11.53 24.12
N PRO A 382 -23.55 -10.78 23.36
CA PRO A 382 -23.13 -10.27 22.07
C PRO A 382 -21.97 -9.27 22.19
N GLU A 383 -21.98 -8.46 23.26
CA GLU A 383 -21.05 -7.36 23.44
C GLU A 383 -19.68 -7.88 23.85
N ILE A 384 -19.68 -8.87 24.77
CA ILE A 384 -18.48 -9.58 25.14
C ILE A 384 -17.85 -10.30 23.95
N ALA A 385 -18.65 -11.00 23.14
CA ALA A 385 -18.15 -11.69 21.95
C ALA A 385 -17.49 -10.72 20.96
N VAL A 386 -18.01 -9.50 20.82
CA VAL A 386 -17.39 -8.41 20.04
C VAL A 386 -16.09 -7.94 20.69
N TYR A 387 -16.10 -7.62 22.00
CA TYR A 387 -14.92 -7.13 22.72
C TYR A 387 -13.76 -8.12 22.68
N LEU A 388 -14.02 -9.42 22.73
CA LEU A 388 -13.02 -10.50 22.62
C LEU A 388 -12.26 -10.51 21.30
N THR A 389 -12.81 -9.88 20.26
CA THR A 389 -12.11 -9.66 18.98
C THR A 389 -11.25 -8.40 18.96
N GLY A 390 -11.20 -7.64 20.07
CA GLY A 390 -10.49 -6.37 20.19
C GLY A 390 -11.23 -5.19 19.57
N HIS A 391 -12.54 -5.25 19.36
CA HIS A 391 -13.32 -4.15 18.76
C HIS A 391 -14.42 -3.70 19.72
N ALA A 392 -14.76 -2.41 19.72
CA ALA A 392 -15.85 -1.87 20.55
C ALA A 392 -17.25 -2.10 19.95
N PHE A 393 -17.32 -2.28 18.62
CA PHE A 393 -18.55 -2.50 17.87
C PHE A 393 -18.34 -3.62 16.86
N SER A 394 -19.42 -4.29 16.47
CA SER A 394 -19.31 -5.30 15.43
C SER A 394 -19.00 -4.64 14.07
N ARG A 395 -18.19 -5.33 13.24
CA ARG A 395 -17.75 -4.83 11.93
C ARG A 395 -18.89 -4.30 11.03
N PRO A 396 -20.10 -4.88 11.04
CA PRO A 396 -21.23 -4.37 10.27
C PRO A 396 -21.72 -2.97 10.61
N GLU A 397 -21.50 -2.48 11.83
CA GLU A 397 -21.90 -1.14 12.24
C GLU A 397 -20.98 -0.06 11.66
N GLY A 398 -19.86 -0.45 11.02
CA GLY A 398 -19.16 0.34 9.99
C GLY A 398 -18.62 1.71 10.43
N GLN A 399 -18.53 1.99 11.73
CA GLN A 399 -18.03 3.26 12.23
C GLN A 399 -16.87 3.02 13.19
N ALA A 400 -15.66 3.15 12.66
CA ALA A 400 -14.47 3.28 13.49
C ALA A 400 -14.72 4.42 14.48
N LEU A 401 -14.38 4.20 15.76
CA LEU A 401 -14.43 5.26 16.79
C LEU A 401 -13.58 6.48 16.39
N GLN A 402 -12.65 6.33 15.43
CA GLN A 402 -11.70 7.36 15.00
C GLN A 402 -10.91 7.93 16.18
N VAL A 403 -10.62 7.07 17.16
CA VAL A 403 -9.85 7.39 18.37
C VAL A 403 -8.45 6.81 18.17
N GLY A 404 -7.54 7.62 17.63
CA GLY A 404 -6.12 7.27 17.55
C GLY A 404 -5.41 7.44 18.90
N TRP A 405 -4.18 6.94 19.01
CA TRP A 405 -3.38 7.02 20.25
C TRP A 405 -3.25 8.45 20.79
N ALA A 406 -3.16 9.47 19.93
CA ALA A 406 -3.11 10.86 20.36
C ALA A 406 -4.34 11.29 21.19
N VAL A 407 -5.54 10.84 20.80
CA VAL A 407 -6.79 11.09 21.54
C VAL A 407 -6.80 10.33 22.86
N ILE A 408 -6.39 9.06 22.84
CA ILE A 408 -6.29 8.22 24.05
C ILE A 408 -5.31 8.80 25.05
N LYS A 409 -4.11 9.18 24.60
CA LYS A 409 -3.08 9.80 25.42
C LYS A 409 -3.59 11.10 26.05
N ARG A 410 -4.20 11.98 25.26
CA ARG A 410 -4.80 13.21 25.77
C ARG A 410 -5.85 12.91 26.84
N ALA A 411 -6.72 11.94 26.59
CA ALA A 411 -7.74 11.53 27.54
C ALA A 411 -7.14 10.97 28.85
N LEU A 412 -6.11 10.12 28.77
CA LEU A 412 -5.41 9.60 29.95
C LEU A 412 -4.75 10.71 30.76
N MET A 413 -4.05 11.65 30.11
CA MET A 413 -3.44 12.80 30.78
C MET A 413 -4.48 13.71 31.44
N GLN A 414 -5.61 13.95 30.77
CA GLN A 414 -6.72 14.72 31.32
C GLN A 414 -7.38 14.02 32.52
N ALA A 415 -7.63 12.70 32.42
CA ALA A 415 -8.27 11.89 33.45
C ALA A 415 -7.44 11.77 34.74
N THR A 416 -6.11 11.83 34.61
CA THR A 416 -5.14 11.60 35.70
C THR A 416 -4.44 12.88 36.15
N HIS A 417 -4.73 14.00 35.48
CA HIS A 417 -4.05 15.28 35.62
C HIS A 417 -2.52 15.22 35.43
N LEU A 418 -2.02 14.19 34.74
CA LEU A 418 -0.59 14.03 34.46
C LEU A 418 -0.10 15.06 33.46
N GLN A 419 1.04 15.67 33.77
CA GLN A 419 1.78 16.47 32.80
C GLN A 419 2.50 15.54 31.80
N GLU A 420 2.86 16.09 30.63
CA GLU A 420 3.49 15.33 29.54
C GLU A 420 4.74 14.56 30.00
N ALA A 421 5.57 15.17 30.85
CA ALA A 421 6.78 14.55 31.39
C ALA A 421 6.48 13.38 32.34
N ASP A 422 5.46 13.49 33.19
CA ASP A 422 5.07 12.45 34.15
C ASP A 422 4.34 11.30 33.45
N PHE A 423 3.51 11.61 32.45
CA PHE A 423 2.90 10.60 31.59
C PHE A 423 3.97 9.78 30.85
N ARG A 424 4.99 10.43 30.28
CA ARG A 424 6.11 9.70 29.64
C ARG A 424 6.87 8.81 30.63
N ARG A 425 7.08 9.28 31.86
CA ARG A 425 7.75 8.49 32.90
C ARG A 425 6.91 7.28 33.32
N ALA A 426 5.61 7.46 33.51
CA ALA A 426 4.70 6.41 33.95
C ALA A 426 4.35 5.42 32.82
N ALA A 427 4.19 5.89 31.59
CA ALA A 427 3.55 5.13 30.50
C ALA A 427 4.37 5.06 29.19
N GLY A 428 5.52 5.77 29.10
CA GLY A 428 6.29 5.92 27.86
C GLY A 428 7.20 4.75 27.47
N ASN A 429 7.40 3.77 28.36
CA ASN A 429 8.31 2.64 28.13
C ASN A 429 7.63 1.34 27.68
N PHE A 430 6.31 1.36 27.42
CA PHE A 430 5.57 0.16 27.09
C PHE A 430 5.21 0.13 25.60
N GLY A 431 5.65 -0.90 24.89
CA GLY A 431 5.16 -1.25 23.55
C GLY A 431 3.73 -1.81 23.55
N ASP A 432 2.90 -1.41 24.52
CA ASP A 432 1.54 -1.89 24.80
C ASP A 432 0.68 -0.71 25.28
N ALA A 433 -0.29 -0.29 24.47
CA ALA A 433 -1.20 0.81 24.80
C ALA A 433 -2.04 0.56 26.05
N GLY A 434 -2.46 -0.69 26.28
CA GLY A 434 -3.20 -1.09 27.48
C GLY A 434 -2.33 -1.01 28.73
N ARG A 435 -1.08 -1.47 28.65
CA ARG A 435 -0.14 -1.39 29.78
C ARG A 435 0.23 0.06 30.10
N ALA A 436 0.44 0.88 29.07
CA ALA A 436 0.64 2.32 29.22
C ALA A 436 -0.57 2.98 29.93
N ALA A 437 -1.79 2.63 29.53
CA ALA A 437 -3.01 3.11 30.19
C ALA A 437 -3.09 2.65 31.65
N TYR A 438 -2.82 1.37 31.95
CA TYR A 438 -2.78 0.85 33.31
C TYR A 438 -1.87 1.69 34.22
N GLN A 439 -0.65 1.97 33.75
CA GLN A 439 0.35 2.71 34.53
C GLN A 439 0.00 4.20 34.68
N ALA A 440 -0.64 4.79 33.68
CA ALA A 440 -1.15 6.15 33.80
C ALA A 440 -2.28 6.22 34.85
N LEU A 441 -3.16 5.23 34.90
CA LEU A 441 -4.38 5.26 35.74
C LEU A 441 -4.15 4.81 37.18
N ILE A 442 -3.18 3.92 37.44
CA ILE A 442 -2.98 3.31 38.76
C ILE A 442 -2.73 4.38 39.84
N GLY A 443 -3.56 4.34 40.89
CA GLY A 443 -3.50 5.27 42.02
C GLY A 443 -3.89 6.72 41.69
N ARG A 444 -4.45 7.01 40.51
CA ARG A 444 -4.71 8.38 40.02
C ARG A 444 -6.16 8.63 39.58
N THR A 445 -7.05 7.69 39.85
CA THR A 445 -8.45 7.69 39.41
C THR A 445 -9.37 7.31 40.56
N SER A 446 -10.68 7.51 40.37
CA SER A 446 -11.73 7.16 41.33
C SER A 446 -12.55 5.99 40.80
N PRO A 447 -12.05 4.74 40.92
CA PRO A 447 -12.66 3.59 40.28
C PRO A 447 -14.07 3.29 40.80
N GLN A 448 -14.97 2.99 39.88
CA GLN A 448 -16.29 2.40 40.14
C GLN A 448 -16.49 1.16 39.24
N GLY A 449 -17.43 0.28 39.59
CA GLY A 449 -17.82 -0.85 38.75
C GLY A 449 -18.68 -0.45 37.55
N PHE A 450 -18.49 -1.13 36.41
CA PHE A 450 -19.26 -0.90 35.19
C PHE A 450 -19.98 -2.17 34.71
N SER A 451 -21.24 -2.01 34.32
CA SER A 451 -21.97 -3.02 33.55
C SER A 451 -21.51 -3.06 32.09
N ILE A 452 -21.66 -4.19 31.40
CA ILE A 452 -21.36 -4.29 29.95
C ILE A 452 -22.18 -3.27 29.15
N GLY A 453 -23.45 -3.06 29.51
CA GLY A 453 -24.31 -2.01 28.94
C GLY A 453 -23.72 -0.60 29.10
N GLN A 454 -23.25 -0.24 30.29
CA GLN A 454 -22.60 1.05 30.52
C GLN A 454 -21.29 1.20 29.73
N ILE A 455 -20.52 0.13 29.53
CA ILE A 455 -19.33 0.15 28.67
C ILE A 455 -19.74 0.47 27.22
N ARG A 456 -20.79 -0.19 26.71
CA ARG A 456 -21.34 0.09 25.36
C ARG A 456 -21.80 1.53 25.24
N GLU A 457 -22.57 2.04 26.20
CA GLU A 457 -23.04 3.43 26.22
C GLU A 457 -21.89 4.44 26.20
N ASN A 458 -20.81 4.18 26.94
CA ASN A 458 -19.63 5.04 26.93
C ASN A 458 -18.90 4.99 25.59
N PHE A 459 -18.77 3.82 24.94
CA PHE A 459 -18.25 3.75 23.57
C PHE A 459 -19.12 4.53 22.59
N VAL A 460 -20.46 4.44 22.69
CA VAL A 460 -21.40 5.21 21.86
C VAL A 460 -21.26 6.71 22.12
N ARG A 461 -21.08 7.13 23.37
CA ARG A 461 -20.84 8.55 23.71
C ARG A 461 -19.55 9.06 23.07
N VAL A 462 -18.48 8.29 23.11
CA VAL A 462 -17.21 8.63 22.44
C VAL A 462 -17.38 8.63 20.91
N GLN A 463 -18.14 7.70 20.35
CA GLN A 463 -18.42 7.65 18.90
C GLN A 463 -19.14 8.92 18.42
N ASN A 464 -20.17 9.34 19.15
CA ASN A 464 -21.02 10.48 18.83
C ASN A 464 -20.38 11.85 19.12
N ALA A 465 -19.26 11.89 19.86
CA ALA A 465 -18.55 13.12 20.14
C ALA A 465 -17.90 13.69 18.87
N ALA A 466 -18.10 15.00 18.62
CA ALA A 466 -17.65 15.65 17.41
C ALA A 466 -16.15 16.02 17.47
N GLY A 467 -15.35 15.33 16.65
CA GLY A 467 -13.93 15.61 16.47
C GLY A 467 -13.02 15.12 17.62
N PRO A 468 -11.69 15.19 17.43
CA PRO A 468 -10.72 14.57 18.35
C PRO A 468 -10.75 15.14 19.78
N ILE A 469 -11.07 16.42 19.95
CA ILE A 469 -11.08 17.09 21.26
C ILE A 469 -12.25 16.60 22.10
N ALA A 470 -13.48 16.66 21.58
CA ALA A 470 -14.66 16.20 22.31
C ALA A 470 -14.58 14.69 22.60
N LYS A 471 -13.99 13.91 21.69
CA LYS A 471 -13.70 12.48 21.93
C LYS A 471 -12.72 12.27 23.08
N ALA A 472 -11.65 13.07 23.15
CA ALA A 472 -10.69 13.00 24.26
C ALA A 472 -11.35 13.38 25.59
N GLU A 473 -12.20 14.41 25.62
CA GLU A 473 -12.91 14.85 26.82
C GLU A 473 -13.92 13.80 27.32
N ALA A 474 -14.73 13.25 26.41
CA ALA A 474 -15.66 12.17 26.74
C ALA A 474 -14.93 10.93 27.28
N LEU A 475 -13.81 10.56 26.66
CA LEU A 475 -12.97 9.45 27.11
C LEU A 475 -12.27 9.77 28.43
N ALA A 476 -11.82 11.00 28.66
CA ALA A 476 -11.18 11.42 29.91
C ALA A 476 -12.14 11.32 31.10
N GLY A 477 -13.37 11.84 30.94
CA GLY A 477 -14.41 11.75 31.97
C GLY A 477 -14.85 10.31 32.26
N TRP A 478 -14.73 9.41 31.29
CA TRP A 478 -14.92 7.99 31.54
C TRP A 478 -13.73 7.36 32.27
N LEU A 479 -12.51 7.55 31.75
CA LEU A 479 -11.28 6.97 32.31
C LEU A 479 -10.98 7.43 33.74
N SER A 480 -11.38 8.64 34.13
CA SER A 480 -11.22 9.13 35.51
C SER A 480 -11.98 8.29 36.54
N ASN A 481 -13.01 7.56 36.09
CA ASN A 481 -13.85 6.69 36.92
C ASN A 481 -13.51 5.20 36.75
N CYS A 482 -12.51 4.85 35.93
CA CYS A 482 -12.10 3.47 35.71
C CYS A 482 -10.99 3.07 36.69
N SER A 483 -10.97 1.81 37.12
CA SER A 483 -9.74 1.25 37.68
C SER A 483 -8.64 1.17 36.61
N ALA A 484 -7.40 1.01 37.04
CA ALA A 484 -6.29 0.80 36.13
C ALA A 484 -6.50 -0.43 35.23
N GLN A 485 -7.09 -1.49 35.77
CA GLN A 485 -7.40 -2.71 35.02
C GLN A 485 -8.50 -2.45 34.00
N THR A 486 -9.65 -1.93 34.42
CA THR A 486 -10.78 -1.61 33.53
C THR A 486 -10.37 -0.64 32.42
N GLY A 487 -9.67 0.45 32.75
CA GLY A 487 -9.20 1.41 31.77
C GLY A 487 -8.15 0.84 30.80
N SER A 488 -7.31 -0.10 31.24
CA SER A 488 -6.38 -0.79 30.35
C SER A 488 -7.10 -1.62 29.28
N TYR A 489 -8.18 -2.32 29.63
CA TYR A 489 -8.95 -3.11 28.70
C TYR A 489 -9.82 -2.26 27.77
N VAL A 490 -10.38 -1.15 28.27
CA VAL A 490 -11.02 -0.14 27.41
C VAL A 490 -10.04 0.34 26.33
N VAL A 491 -8.80 0.68 26.70
CA VAL A 491 -7.79 1.10 25.73
C VAL A 491 -7.41 -0.03 24.77
N ARG A 492 -7.26 -1.27 25.25
CA ARG A 492 -6.99 -2.43 24.38
C ARG A 492 -8.07 -2.66 23.32
N ILE A 493 -9.34 -2.52 23.71
CA ILE A 493 -10.49 -2.59 22.80
C ILE A 493 -10.49 -1.42 21.81
N LEU A 494 -10.11 -0.21 22.23
CA LEU A 494 -9.97 0.94 21.33
C LEU A 494 -8.86 0.75 20.31
N THR A 495 -7.75 0.09 20.69
CA THR A 495 -6.58 -0.08 19.84
C THR A 495 -6.56 -1.35 19.01
N GLY A 496 -7.49 -2.29 19.20
CA GLY A 496 -7.55 -3.51 18.38
C GLY A 496 -6.70 -4.68 18.87
N ASP A 497 -6.12 -4.61 20.07
CA ASP A 497 -5.18 -5.63 20.57
C ASP A 497 -5.35 -5.89 22.07
N LEU A 498 -6.06 -6.97 22.40
CA LEU A 498 -6.25 -7.42 23.79
C LEU A 498 -5.00 -8.04 24.41
N ARG A 499 -4.06 -8.54 23.60
CA ARG A 499 -2.84 -9.26 24.05
C ARG A 499 -3.04 -10.48 24.95
N ILE A 500 -4.23 -11.08 24.94
CA ILE A 500 -4.53 -12.30 25.71
C ILE A 500 -4.19 -13.60 24.93
N GLY A 501 -3.64 -13.47 23.72
CA GLY A 501 -3.29 -14.61 22.86
C GLY A 501 -4.51 -15.35 22.30
N LEU A 502 -5.66 -14.69 22.27
CA LEU A 502 -6.85 -15.14 21.56
C LEU A 502 -6.94 -14.46 20.19
N ARG A 503 -7.26 -15.24 19.16
CA ARG A 503 -7.59 -14.77 17.82
C ARG A 503 -9.04 -15.13 17.52
N GLU A 504 -9.62 -14.51 16.50
CA GLU A 504 -11.01 -14.72 16.07
C GLU A 504 -11.43 -16.21 16.03
N GLY A 505 -10.59 -17.09 15.47
CA GLY A 505 -10.87 -18.53 15.43
C GLY A 505 -10.92 -19.25 16.79
N LEU A 506 -10.26 -18.73 17.83
CA LEU A 506 -10.35 -19.27 19.19
C LEU A 506 -11.64 -18.82 19.88
N VAL A 507 -12.15 -17.63 19.52
CA VAL A 507 -13.46 -17.15 20.01
C VAL A 507 -14.57 -18.03 19.42
N GLU A 508 -14.49 -18.39 18.14
CA GLU A 508 -15.41 -19.35 17.50
C GLU A 508 -15.38 -20.73 18.16
N GLU A 509 -14.19 -21.27 18.45
CA GLU A 509 -14.02 -22.53 19.19
C GLU A 509 -14.65 -22.45 20.59
N ALA A 510 -14.48 -21.35 21.30
CA ALA A 510 -15.06 -21.16 22.63
C ALA A 510 -16.59 -21.00 22.60
N ILE A 511 -17.16 -20.30 21.60
CA ILE A 511 -18.61 -20.21 21.40
C ILE A 511 -19.19 -21.60 21.12
N ALA A 512 -18.52 -22.39 20.28
CA ALA A 512 -18.95 -23.75 19.98
C ALA A 512 -18.95 -24.64 21.23
N ALA A 513 -17.87 -24.60 22.01
CA ALA A 513 -17.75 -25.34 23.26
C ALA A 513 -18.79 -24.89 24.32
N ALA A 514 -18.99 -23.58 24.49
CA ALA A 514 -19.90 -23.02 25.49
C ALA A 514 -21.37 -23.45 25.30
N PHE A 515 -21.80 -23.62 24.05
CA PHE A 515 -23.20 -23.89 23.70
C PHE A 515 -23.41 -25.27 23.04
N GLY A 516 -22.40 -26.14 23.06
CA GLY A 516 -22.49 -27.50 22.51
C GLY A 516 -22.78 -27.54 21.01
N MET A 517 -22.30 -26.56 20.25
CA MET A 517 -22.50 -26.44 18.81
C MET A 517 -21.33 -27.06 18.03
N ASP A 518 -21.61 -27.47 16.79
CA ASP A 518 -20.53 -27.82 15.86
C ASP A 518 -19.70 -26.58 15.51
N VAL A 519 -18.37 -26.70 15.60
CA VAL A 519 -17.46 -25.56 15.40
C VAL A 519 -17.50 -25.04 13.96
N ASP A 520 -17.74 -25.91 12.98
CA ASP A 520 -17.82 -25.50 11.59
C ASP A 520 -19.16 -24.81 11.28
N ALA A 521 -20.24 -25.22 11.96
CA ALA A 521 -21.51 -24.48 11.93
C ALA A 521 -21.38 -23.07 12.54
N VAL A 522 -20.65 -22.92 13.66
CA VAL A 522 -20.37 -21.61 14.27
C VAL A 522 -19.52 -20.74 13.35
N ARG A 523 -18.46 -21.30 12.74
CA ARG A 523 -17.63 -20.60 11.75
C ARG A 523 -18.42 -20.16 10.53
N GLU A 524 -19.33 -21.00 10.05
CA GLU A 524 -20.19 -20.69 8.93
C GLU A 524 -21.16 -19.56 9.29
N ALA A 525 -21.84 -19.65 10.43
CA ALA A 525 -22.71 -18.59 10.92
C ALA A 525 -21.96 -17.28 11.10
N HIS A 526 -20.76 -17.30 11.70
CA HIS A 526 -19.93 -16.12 11.87
C HIS A 526 -19.51 -15.49 10.54
N MET A 527 -19.13 -16.32 9.57
CA MET A 527 -18.79 -15.84 8.23
C MET A 527 -19.99 -15.19 7.53
N LEU A 528 -21.22 -15.66 7.76
CA LEU A 528 -22.45 -15.09 7.18
C LEU A 528 -22.91 -13.82 7.89
N THR A 529 -22.85 -13.79 9.23
CA THR A 529 -23.26 -12.63 10.03
C THR A 529 -22.22 -11.52 9.97
N GLY A 530 -20.93 -11.86 9.85
CA GLY A 530 -19.80 -10.95 10.03
C GLY A 530 -19.72 -10.36 11.44
N ASP A 531 -20.42 -10.98 12.40
CA ASP A 531 -20.63 -10.46 13.75
C ASP A 531 -20.51 -11.60 14.78
N PRO A 532 -19.44 -11.62 15.61
CA PRO A 532 -19.24 -12.67 16.60
C PRO A 532 -20.33 -12.63 17.70
N GLY A 533 -20.90 -11.46 18.00
CA GLY A 533 -21.96 -11.30 18.99
C GLY A 533 -23.27 -11.88 18.52
N GLN A 534 -23.70 -11.53 17.30
CA GLN A 534 -24.87 -12.15 16.69
C GLN A 534 -24.70 -13.67 16.59
N THR A 535 -23.49 -14.14 16.26
CA THR A 535 -23.18 -15.57 16.17
C THR A 535 -23.29 -16.27 17.52
N ALA A 536 -22.77 -15.66 18.60
CA ALA A 536 -22.87 -16.22 19.94
C ALA A 536 -24.34 -16.34 20.41
N VAL A 537 -25.18 -15.34 20.11
CA VAL A 537 -26.61 -15.39 20.39
C VAL A 537 -27.29 -16.53 19.64
N LEU A 538 -27.03 -16.67 18.33
CA LEU A 538 -27.58 -17.75 17.52
C LEU A 538 -27.11 -19.13 18.01
N ALA A 539 -25.83 -19.26 18.39
CA ALA A 539 -25.27 -20.50 18.96
C ALA A 539 -25.99 -20.89 20.25
N ARG A 540 -26.15 -19.94 21.19
CA ARG A 540 -26.84 -20.18 22.47
C ARG A 540 -28.29 -20.57 22.31
N GLN A 541 -28.97 -20.03 21.30
CA GLN A 541 -30.37 -20.36 21.00
C GLN A 541 -30.52 -21.64 20.17
N GLY A 542 -29.41 -22.25 19.72
CA GLY A 542 -29.44 -23.39 18.79
C GLY A 542 -30.01 -23.05 17.43
N GLN A 543 -29.82 -21.81 16.96
CA GLN A 543 -30.44 -21.22 15.75
C GLN A 543 -29.40 -20.77 14.71
N LEU A 544 -28.23 -21.41 14.65
CA LEU A 544 -27.16 -21.05 13.71
C LEU A 544 -27.63 -21.06 12.24
N GLU A 545 -28.64 -21.86 11.91
CA GLU A 545 -29.24 -21.94 10.58
C GLU A 545 -29.94 -20.66 10.11
N ARG A 546 -30.28 -19.76 11.05
CA ARG A 546 -30.86 -18.43 10.76
C ARG A 546 -29.81 -17.42 10.31
N ALA A 547 -28.52 -17.73 10.44
CA ALA A 547 -27.47 -16.86 9.94
C ALA A 547 -27.61 -16.68 8.43
N SER A 548 -27.61 -15.42 7.98
CA SER A 548 -27.79 -15.08 6.57
C SER A 548 -26.86 -13.94 6.17
N ILE A 549 -26.38 -14.00 4.93
CA ILE A 549 -25.62 -12.91 4.32
C ILE A 549 -26.45 -11.62 4.25
N THR A 550 -25.80 -10.48 4.48
CA THR A 550 -26.39 -9.14 4.40
C THR A 550 -25.55 -8.25 3.48
N VAL A 551 -26.17 -7.28 2.80
CA VAL A 551 -25.45 -6.33 1.94
C VAL A 551 -24.41 -5.55 2.76
N PHE A 552 -23.27 -5.22 2.13
CA PHE A 552 -22.07 -4.62 2.71
C PHE A 552 -21.34 -5.47 3.78
N ARG A 553 -21.70 -6.75 3.93
CA ARG A 553 -20.94 -7.73 4.73
C ARG A 553 -20.37 -8.79 3.79
N PRO A 554 -19.10 -8.67 3.39
CA PRO A 554 -18.56 -9.57 2.38
C PRO A 554 -18.32 -10.97 2.97
N VAL A 555 -18.61 -12.01 2.18
CA VAL A 555 -18.36 -13.41 2.55
C VAL A 555 -17.20 -13.99 1.77
N LYS A 556 -16.46 -14.93 2.36
CA LYS A 556 -15.35 -15.63 1.69
C LYS A 556 -15.81 -16.24 0.38
N SER A 557 -15.10 -16.00 -0.70
CA SER A 557 -15.45 -16.59 -1.99
C SER A 557 -15.41 -18.12 -1.98
N MET A 558 -16.33 -18.79 -2.66
CA MET A 558 -16.30 -20.23 -2.90
C MET A 558 -15.10 -20.61 -3.78
N LEU A 559 -14.43 -21.72 -3.47
CA LEU A 559 -13.18 -22.13 -4.11
C LEU A 559 -13.37 -23.40 -4.96
N ALA A 560 -12.55 -23.50 -6.03
CA ALA A 560 -12.53 -24.66 -6.92
C ALA A 560 -11.38 -25.63 -6.58
N ILE A 561 -11.62 -26.94 -6.77
CA ILE A 561 -10.57 -27.99 -6.78
C ILE A 561 -9.89 -28.04 -8.15
N SER A 562 -8.63 -28.47 -8.21
CA SER A 562 -7.90 -28.59 -9.48
C SER A 562 -7.97 -30.02 -10.01
N GLU A 563 -8.12 -30.15 -11.32
CA GLU A 563 -7.92 -31.41 -12.04
C GLU A 563 -6.87 -31.23 -13.14
N PRO A 564 -6.11 -32.29 -13.50
CA PRO A 564 -4.97 -32.20 -14.41
C PRO A 564 -5.38 -32.08 -15.88
N ASP A 565 -6.46 -32.75 -16.30
CA ASP A 565 -6.89 -32.83 -17.71
C ASP A 565 -8.41 -32.99 -17.84
N GLY A 566 -8.91 -32.84 -19.07
CA GLY A 566 -10.34 -32.90 -19.36
C GLY A 566 -10.98 -34.25 -19.06
N ASP A 567 -10.24 -35.36 -19.19
CA ASP A 567 -10.76 -36.70 -18.91
C ASP A 567 -10.91 -36.93 -17.40
N SER A 568 -9.94 -36.49 -16.61
CA SER A 568 -9.98 -36.49 -15.15
C SER A 568 -11.13 -35.63 -14.62
N VAL A 569 -11.37 -34.47 -15.24
CA VAL A 569 -12.55 -33.63 -14.96
C VAL A 569 -13.83 -34.38 -15.29
N ALA A 570 -13.93 -35.00 -16.47
CA ALA A 570 -15.13 -35.73 -16.89
C ALA A 570 -15.42 -36.92 -15.97
N ASP A 571 -14.40 -37.68 -15.59
CA ASP A 571 -14.48 -38.77 -14.62
C ASP A 571 -14.97 -38.29 -13.26
N ARG A 572 -14.44 -37.16 -12.77
CA ARG A 572 -14.91 -36.58 -11.52
C ARG A 572 -16.36 -36.14 -11.64
N ILE A 573 -16.73 -35.40 -12.68
CA ILE A 573 -18.13 -34.96 -12.90
C ILE A 573 -19.07 -36.16 -12.83
N ARG A 574 -18.76 -37.26 -13.54
CA ARG A 574 -19.55 -38.49 -13.50
C ARG A 574 -19.67 -39.10 -12.10
N ARG A 575 -18.63 -39.02 -11.29
CA ARG A 575 -18.58 -39.63 -9.94
C ARG A 575 -19.21 -38.74 -8.86
N THR A 576 -19.07 -37.42 -8.96
CA THR A 576 -19.36 -36.50 -7.86
C THR A 576 -20.50 -35.54 -8.12
N PHE A 577 -20.82 -35.22 -9.37
CA PHE A 577 -21.93 -34.30 -9.67
C PHE A 577 -23.20 -35.13 -9.84
N PRO A 578 -24.27 -34.89 -9.05
CA PRO A 578 -25.52 -35.64 -9.18
C PRO A 578 -26.10 -35.58 -10.59
N SER A 579 -25.96 -34.42 -11.23
CA SER A 579 -26.39 -34.14 -12.61
C SER A 579 -25.57 -34.88 -13.67
N GLN A 580 -24.35 -35.33 -13.35
CA GLN A 580 -23.39 -35.94 -14.28
C GLN A 580 -22.99 -35.06 -15.48
N TYR A 581 -23.29 -33.76 -15.43
CA TYR A 581 -22.80 -32.76 -16.38
C TYR A 581 -22.41 -31.49 -15.63
N ALA A 582 -21.67 -30.60 -16.29
CA ALA A 582 -21.25 -29.34 -15.69
C ALA A 582 -21.71 -28.13 -16.50
N LEU A 583 -21.86 -27.01 -15.82
CA LEU A 583 -21.89 -25.69 -16.44
C LEU A 583 -20.47 -25.14 -16.44
N ALA A 584 -19.92 -24.91 -17.63
CA ALA A 584 -18.57 -24.42 -17.83
C ALA A 584 -18.57 -22.91 -18.11
N GLU A 585 -17.68 -22.21 -17.43
CA GLU A 585 -17.35 -20.81 -17.66
C GLU A 585 -15.85 -20.68 -17.93
N GLN A 586 -15.48 -19.58 -18.58
CA GLN A 586 -14.08 -19.24 -18.72
C GLN A 586 -13.49 -18.91 -17.34
N LYS A 587 -12.31 -19.44 -17.05
CA LYS A 587 -11.52 -19.00 -15.91
C LYS A 587 -10.81 -17.70 -16.30
N TYR A 588 -11.48 -16.59 -16.09
CA TYR A 588 -10.98 -15.25 -16.34
C TYR A 588 -9.62 -14.98 -15.65
N ASP A 589 -8.76 -14.19 -16.31
CA ASP A 589 -7.46 -13.73 -15.78
C ASP A 589 -7.62 -12.27 -15.30
N GLY A 590 -8.21 -12.10 -14.12
CA GLY A 590 -8.60 -10.81 -13.58
C GLY A 590 -8.50 -10.71 -12.06
N ILE A 591 -9.30 -9.81 -11.46
CA ILE A 591 -9.37 -9.64 -10.01
C ILE A 591 -10.74 -10.07 -9.53
N ARG A 592 -10.81 -11.19 -8.81
CA ARG A 592 -12.06 -11.63 -8.17
C ARG A 592 -12.57 -10.59 -7.18
N VAL A 593 -13.83 -10.22 -7.32
CA VAL A 593 -14.50 -9.19 -6.53
C VAL A 593 -15.91 -9.63 -6.13
N GLN A 594 -16.31 -9.24 -4.92
CA GLN A 594 -17.70 -9.23 -4.50
C GLN A 594 -18.24 -7.80 -4.59
N LEU A 595 -19.24 -7.58 -5.43
CA LEU A 595 -19.92 -6.28 -5.57
C LEU A 595 -21.19 -6.30 -4.75
N HIS A 596 -21.33 -5.36 -3.82
CA HIS A 596 -22.53 -5.13 -3.03
C HIS A 596 -23.19 -3.82 -3.46
N PHE A 597 -24.49 -3.84 -3.66
CA PHE A 597 -25.28 -2.65 -3.95
C PHE A 597 -26.51 -2.58 -3.06
N ALA A 598 -26.71 -1.46 -2.39
CA ALA A 598 -27.96 -1.10 -1.70
C ALA A 598 -28.01 0.42 -1.42
N GLY A 599 -29.20 1.01 -1.43
CA GLY A 599 -29.40 2.42 -1.11
C GLY A 599 -28.59 3.39 -1.99
N GLY A 600 -28.40 3.06 -3.27
CA GLY A 600 -27.62 3.85 -4.23
C GLY A 600 -26.10 3.79 -4.05
N LYS A 601 -25.59 2.95 -3.15
CA LYS A 601 -24.16 2.80 -2.85
C LYS A 601 -23.62 1.47 -3.36
N VAL A 602 -22.47 1.51 -4.02
CA VAL A 602 -21.68 0.34 -4.41
C VAL A 602 -20.51 0.17 -3.44
N ALA A 603 -20.26 -1.07 -3.01
CA ALA A 603 -19.03 -1.45 -2.33
C ALA A 603 -18.40 -2.68 -3.01
N LEU A 604 -17.08 -2.63 -3.19
CA LEU A 604 -16.29 -3.70 -3.79
C LEU A 604 -15.37 -4.31 -2.75
N TYR A 605 -15.37 -5.63 -2.68
CA TYR A 605 -14.50 -6.39 -1.78
C TYR A 605 -13.66 -7.39 -2.58
N SER A 606 -12.35 -7.39 -2.38
CA SER A 606 -11.46 -8.36 -3.00
C SER A 606 -11.71 -9.76 -2.47
N ARG A 607 -11.07 -10.77 -3.09
CA ARG A 607 -11.05 -12.16 -2.62
C ARG A 607 -10.75 -12.32 -1.13
N ASP A 608 -9.88 -11.48 -0.57
CA ASP A 608 -9.50 -11.52 0.85
C ASP A 608 -10.38 -10.58 1.71
N LEU A 609 -11.55 -10.21 1.20
CA LEU A 609 -12.57 -9.36 1.83
C LEU A 609 -12.11 -7.93 2.11
N ARG A 610 -11.02 -7.48 1.48
CA ARG A 610 -10.54 -6.11 1.63
C ARG A 610 -11.41 -5.16 0.79
N PRO A 611 -11.83 -4.01 1.34
CA PRO A 611 -12.54 -3.01 0.55
C PRO A 611 -11.59 -2.42 -0.50
N ILE A 612 -11.99 -2.48 -1.77
CA ILE A 612 -11.23 -1.98 -2.93
C ILE A 612 -12.03 -0.95 -3.73
N THR A 613 -13.19 -0.51 -3.25
CA THR A 613 -14.05 0.47 -3.95
C THR A 613 -13.31 1.70 -4.49
N PRO A 614 -12.43 2.37 -3.71
CA PRO A 614 -11.72 3.56 -4.19
C PRO A 614 -10.74 3.30 -5.35
N GLU A 615 -10.32 2.06 -5.55
CA GLU A 615 -9.38 1.65 -6.61
C GLU A 615 -10.08 1.55 -7.99
N PHE A 616 -11.41 1.54 -8.01
CA PHE A 616 -12.26 1.38 -9.20
C PHE A 616 -13.41 2.40 -9.22
N PRO A 617 -13.12 3.72 -9.34
CA PRO A 617 -14.14 4.77 -9.30
C PRO A 617 -15.22 4.65 -10.39
N GLU A 618 -14.91 4.04 -11.53
CA GLU A 618 -15.87 3.75 -12.60
C GLU A 618 -16.95 2.75 -12.15
N LEU A 619 -16.56 1.71 -11.40
CA LEU A 619 -17.50 0.71 -10.87
C LEU A 619 -18.30 1.24 -9.67
N GLN A 620 -17.76 2.22 -8.93
CA GLN A 620 -18.47 2.87 -7.81
C GLN A 620 -19.73 3.61 -8.27
N ARG A 621 -19.78 4.07 -9.53
CA ARG A 621 -20.90 4.85 -10.09
C ARG A 621 -22.04 3.98 -10.61
N LEU A 622 -21.87 2.67 -10.66
CA LEU A 622 -22.89 1.74 -11.16
C LEU A 622 -24.18 1.82 -10.35
N GLN A 623 -25.31 1.72 -11.05
CA GLN A 623 -26.65 1.71 -10.46
C GLN A 623 -27.38 0.45 -10.90
N PHE A 624 -28.11 -0.16 -9.97
CA PHE A 624 -28.88 -1.37 -10.20
C PHE A 624 -30.35 -1.15 -9.78
N THR A 625 -31.25 -1.94 -10.35
CA THR A 625 -32.69 -1.82 -10.08
C THR A 625 -33.11 -2.31 -8.70
N ALA A 626 -32.33 -3.23 -8.12
CA ALA A 626 -32.59 -3.81 -6.81
C ALA A 626 -31.29 -3.99 -6.03
N PRO A 627 -31.33 -3.99 -4.68
CA PRO A 627 -30.22 -4.37 -3.84
C PRO A 627 -29.72 -5.79 -4.17
N LEU A 628 -28.40 -5.98 -4.28
CA LEU A 628 -27.81 -7.26 -4.69
C LEU A 628 -26.36 -7.46 -4.23
N ILE A 629 -25.91 -8.73 -4.28
CA ILE A 629 -24.51 -9.14 -4.08
C ILE A 629 -24.07 -10.04 -5.24
N LEU A 630 -23.11 -9.58 -6.04
CA LEU A 630 -22.50 -10.35 -7.14
C LEU A 630 -21.15 -10.92 -6.72
N ASP A 631 -20.84 -12.12 -7.22
CA ASP A 631 -19.47 -12.65 -7.28
C ASP A 631 -19.02 -12.62 -8.75
N GLY A 632 -17.88 -11.98 -9.01
CA GLY A 632 -17.42 -11.71 -10.36
C GLY A 632 -15.92 -11.49 -10.45
N GLU A 633 -15.46 -11.26 -11.67
CA GLU A 633 -14.07 -10.93 -11.98
C GLU A 633 -13.99 -9.55 -12.62
N ILE A 634 -13.17 -8.65 -12.09
CA ILE A 634 -12.83 -7.40 -12.77
C ILE A 634 -11.83 -7.72 -13.88
N LEU A 635 -12.15 -7.31 -15.09
CA LEU A 635 -11.37 -7.49 -16.30
C LEU A 635 -10.93 -6.13 -16.84
N ALA A 636 -9.73 -6.05 -17.42
CA ALA A 636 -9.32 -4.88 -18.18
C ALA A 636 -10.02 -4.90 -19.54
N HIS A 637 -10.57 -3.77 -19.94
CA HIS A 637 -11.39 -3.61 -21.14
C HIS A 637 -10.81 -2.49 -22.01
N ALA A 638 -10.51 -2.77 -23.27
CA ALA A 638 -10.20 -1.76 -24.28
C ALA A 638 -10.68 -2.27 -25.64
N GLU A 639 -11.40 -1.42 -26.40
CA GLU A 639 -12.05 -1.79 -27.67
C GLU A 639 -11.07 -2.39 -28.69
N ASP A 640 -9.78 -1.98 -28.66
CA ASP A 640 -8.76 -2.38 -29.64
C ASP A 640 -7.50 -3.04 -29.05
N ARG A 641 -7.49 -3.44 -27.77
CA ARG A 641 -6.29 -4.05 -27.16
C ARG A 641 -6.61 -5.23 -26.24
N ARG A 642 -5.84 -6.30 -26.40
CA ARG A 642 -5.81 -7.45 -25.49
C ARG A 642 -5.06 -7.06 -24.21
N LEU A 643 -5.80 -6.66 -23.17
CA LEU A 643 -5.25 -6.30 -21.87
C LEU A 643 -5.21 -7.54 -20.96
N THR A 644 -4.21 -7.60 -20.07
CA THR A 644 -3.93 -8.77 -19.21
C THR A 644 -4.15 -8.45 -17.74
N PHE A 645 -4.14 -9.47 -16.86
CA PHE A 645 -4.12 -9.26 -15.41
C PHE A 645 -3.02 -8.29 -14.94
N PHE A 646 -1.87 -8.23 -15.63
CA PHE A 646 -0.80 -7.29 -15.29
C PHE A 646 -1.19 -5.82 -15.46
N ASP A 647 -2.09 -5.53 -16.40
CA ASP A 647 -2.60 -4.17 -16.59
C ASP A 647 -3.55 -3.78 -15.46
N LEU A 648 -4.29 -4.75 -14.90
CA LEU A 648 -5.12 -4.59 -13.72
C LEU A 648 -4.32 -4.53 -12.41
N GLN A 649 -3.27 -5.35 -12.28
CA GLN A 649 -2.45 -5.40 -11.06
C GLN A 649 -1.76 -4.07 -10.77
N LYS A 650 -1.47 -3.27 -11.80
CA LYS A 650 -0.98 -1.89 -11.64
C LYS A 650 -1.94 -0.98 -10.87
N ARG A 651 -3.24 -1.31 -10.78
CA ARG A 651 -4.25 -0.58 -9.99
C ARG A 651 -4.30 -1.03 -8.52
N LEU A 652 -4.11 -2.33 -8.26
CA LEU A 652 -4.16 -2.92 -6.92
C LEU A 652 -2.94 -2.50 -6.07
N GLY A 653 -3.18 -2.06 -4.84
CA GLY A 653 -2.12 -1.71 -3.88
C GLY A 653 -1.66 -0.25 -3.90
N ARG A 654 -2.33 0.61 -4.69
CA ARG A 654 -2.19 2.07 -4.62
C ARG A 654 -2.89 2.58 -3.35
N LYS A 655 -2.20 2.53 -2.22
CA LYS A 655 -2.64 3.28 -1.04
C LYS A 655 -2.39 4.75 -1.31
N ARG A 656 -3.48 5.53 -1.37
CA ARG A 656 -3.54 6.97 -1.62
C ARG A 656 -3.18 7.42 -3.04
N THR A 657 -3.98 8.37 -3.49
CA THR A 657 -3.80 9.25 -4.65
C THR A 657 -2.66 10.24 -4.42
N ASP A 658 -1.45 9.74 -4.14
CA ASP A 658 -0.22 10.55 -4.02
C ASP A 658 0.67 10.42 -5.29
N ASP A 659 0.24 9.63 -6.29
CA ASP A 659 0.88 9.56 -7.59
C ASP A 659 0.21 10.50 -8.60
N LEU A 660 1.03 11.35 -9.22
CA LEU A 660 0.76 12.26 -10.34
C LEU A 660 0.20 11.63 -11.63
N PHE A 661 -0.26 10.37 -11.58
CA PHE A 661 -0.75 9.59 -12.70
C PHE A 661 -2.18 9.12 -12.42
N THR A 662 -3.13 9.77 -13.08
CA THR A 662 -4.57 9.51 -12.97
C THR A 662 -4.92 8.04 -13.16
N SER A 663 -5.87 7.56 -12.35
CA SER A 663 -6.43 6.21 -12.31
C SER A 663 -7.33 5.84 -13.51
N GLU A 664 -7.20 6.53 -14.65
CA GLU A 664 -8.09 6.37 -15.82
C GLU A 664 -7.45 5.61 -17.00
N ASP A 665 -6.18 5.24 -16.93
CA ASP A 665 -5.42 4.71 -18.09
C ASP A 665 -5.77 3.26 -18.52
N VAL A 666 -6.56 2.51 -17.74
CA VAL A 666 -6.92 1.11 -18.04
C VAL A 666 -8.41 0.89 -17.79
N PRO A 667 -9.32 1.08 -18.75
CA PRO A 667 -10.75 0.87 -18.50
C PRO A 667 -11.01 -0.56 -18.01
N VAL A 668 -12.00 -0.73 -17.14
CA VAL A 668 -12.33 -2.05 -16.57
C VAL A 668 -13.82 -2.36 -16.71
N MET A 669 -14.14 -3.64 -16.65
CA MET A 669 -15.51 -4.14 -16.57
C MET A 669 -15.62 -5.25 -15.54
N LEU A 670 -16.80 -5.43 -14.96
CA LEU A 670 -17.12 -6.55 -14.08
C LEU A 670 -17.77 -7.68 -14.88
N MET A 671 -17.15 -8.85 -14.85
CA MET A 671 -17.73 -10.09 -15.35
C MET A 671 -18.36 -10.88 -14.20
N ALA A 672 -19.66 -10.72 -14.00
CA ALA A 672 -20.42 -11.39 -12.95
C ALA A 672 -20.66 -12.86 -13.33
N PHE A 673 -20.29 -13.79 -12.45
CA PHE A 673 -20.48 -15.23 -12.69
C PHE A 673 -21.41 -15.90 -11.67
N ASP A 674 -21.75 -15.23 -10.55
CA ASP A 674 -22.71 -15.73 -9.58
C ASP A 674 -23.48 -14.57 -8.88
N LEU A 675 -24.65 -14.89 -8.32
CA LEU A 675 -25.52 -14.00 -7.57
C LEU A 675 -25.77 -14.60 -6.19
N LEU A 676 -25.29 -13.92 -5.14
CA LEU A 676 -25.29 -14.46 -3.77
C LEU A 676 -26.51 -14.02 -2.96
N TRP A 677 -27.04 -12.85 -3.28
CA TRP A 677 -28.16 -12.23 -2.57
C TRP A 677 -28.87 -11.24 -3.50
N LEU A 678 -30.19 -11.19 -3.41
CA LEU A 678 -31.03 -10.28 -4.19
C LEU A 678 -32.26 -9.90 -3.36
N ASP A 679 -32.52 -8.61 -3.23
CA ASP A 679 -33.76 -8.03 -2.68
C ASP A 679 -34.30 -8.72 -1.41
N GLY A 680 -33.46 -8.78 -0.37
CA GLY A 680 -33.83 -9.38 0.92
C GLY A 680 -33.59 -10.88 1.01
N ARG A 681 -33.32 -11.58 -0.10
CA ARG A 681 -33.21 -13.03 -0.15
C ARG A 681 -31.77 -13.49 -0.36
N SER A 682 -31.28 -14.31 0.57
CA SER A 682 -30.05 -15.09 0.37
C SER A 682 -30.26 -16.18 -0.67
N LEU A 683 -29.33 -16.26 -1.63
CA LEU A 683 -29.33 -17.30 -2.66
C LEU A 683 -28.26 -18.37 -2.40
N LEU A 684 -27.52 -18.31 -1.30
CA LEU A 684 -26.42 -19.25 -1.04
C LEU A 684 -26.87 -20.72 -1.03
N LYS A 685 -28.07 -21.00 -0.49
CA LYS A 685 -28.69 -22.33 -0.45
C LYS A 685 -29.61 -22.61 -1.65
N VAL A 686 -29.53 -21.82 -2.72
CA VAL A 686 -30.27 -22.01 -3.97
C VAL A 686 -29.34 -22.69 -4.98
N PRO A 687 -29.79 -23.72 -5.73
CA PRO A 687 -28.96 -24.38 -6.75
C PRO A 687 -28.40 -23.41 -7.79
N LEU A 688 -27.16 -23.64 -8.26
CA LEU A 688 -26.48 -22.77 -9.22
C LEU A 688 -27.32 -22.47 -10.46
N THR A 689 -28.02 -23.47 -11.00
CA THR A 689 -28.90 -23.29 -12.18
C THR A 689 -29.94 -22.19 -11.95
N GLU A 690 -30.56 -22.16 -10.77
CA GLU A 690 -31.57 -21.16 -10.44
C GLU A 690 -30.93 -19.80 -10.13
N ARG A 691 -29.79 -19.76 -9.44
CA ARG A 691 -29.04 -18.50 -9.22
C ARG A 691 -28.66 -17.86 -10.56
N ARG A 692 -28.24 -18.68 -11.52
CA ARG A 692 -27.86 -18.25 -12.87
C ARG A 692 -29.05 -17.76 -13.68
N ARG A 693 -30.18 -18.47 -13.64
CA ARG A 693 -31.43 -18.01 -14.26
C ARG A 693 -31.87 -16.65 -13.74
N ILE A 694 -31.77 -16.43 -12.43
CA ILE A 694 -32.08 -15.13 -11.81
C ILE A 694 -31.07 -14.08 -12.28
N LEU A 695 -29.76 -14.37 -12.19
CA LEU A 695 -28.68 -13.46 -12.62
C LEU A 695 -28.88 -12.98 -14.07
N GLU A 696 -29.17 -13.90 -14.99
CA GLU A 696 -29.37 -13.61 -16.42
C GLU A 696 -30.67 -12.84 -16.71
N SER A 697 -31.64 -12.85 -15.80
CA SER A 697 -32.88 -12.09 -15.93
C SER A 697 -32.75 -10.62 -15.50
N LEU A 698 -31.66 -10.25 -14.83
CA LEU A 698 -31.42 -8.89 -14.34
C LEU A 698 -30.93 -7.97 -15.46
N ALA A 699 -31.38 -6.71 -15.44
CA ALA A 699 -30.82 -5.66 -16.27
C ALA A 699 -29.54 -5.10 -15.61
N PHE A 700 -28.43 -5.13 -16.34
CA PHE A 700 -27.15 -4.63 -15.87
C PHE A 700 -26.76 -3.28 -16.51
N PRO A 701 -26.19 -2.35 -15.73
CA PRO A 701 -25.63 -1.12 -16.27
C PRO A 701 -24.39 -1.41 -17.15
N GLU A 702 -24.03 -0.43 -17.99
CA GLU A 702 -22.78 -0.45 -18.74
C GLU A 702 -21.57 -0.64 -17.80
N GLY A 703 -20.63 -1.51 -18.17
CA GLY A 703 -19.50 -1.91 -17.32
C GLY A 703 -19.73 -3.19 -16.50
N VAL A 704 -20.92 -3.79 -16.54
CA VAL A 704 -21.19 -5.12 -15.97
C VAL A 704 -21.70 -6.07 -17.06
N GLN A 705 -21.12 -7.26 -17.14
CA GLN A 705 -21.58 -8.33 -18.01
C GLN A 705 -21.72 -9.63 -17.23
N VAL A 706 -22.62 -10.51 -17.70
CA VAL A 706 -22.79 -11.85 -17.14
C VAL A 706 -21.92 -12.83 -17.91
N SER A 707 -21.13 -13.61 -17.18
CA SER A 707 -20.26 -14.66 -17.71
C SER A 707 -21.08 -15.70 -18.49
N PRO A 708 -20.75 -15.99 -19.77
CA PRO A 708 -21.46 -17.00 -20.56
C PRO A 708 -21.27 -18.42 -20.02
N LEU A 709 -22.36 -19.20 -19.99
CA LEU A 709 -22.33 -20.62 -19.61
C LEU A 709 -22.37 -21.53 -20.83
N ARG A 710 -21.54 -22.57 -20.82
CA ARG A 710 -21.62 -23.70 -21.76
C ARG A 710 -21.94 -24.98 -20.99
N LEU A 711 -22.97 -25.70 -21.40
CA LEU A 711 -23.25 -27.03 -20.86
C LEU A 711 -22.24 -28.03 -21.44
N ILE A 712 -21.61 -28.82 -20.58
CA ILE A 712 -20.59 -29.81 -20.96
C ILE A 712 -20.85 -31.15 -20.29
N ARG A 713 -20.77 -32.24 -21.06
CA ARG A 713 -21.04 -33.63 -20.62
C ARG A 713 -19.85 -34.57 -20.80
N THR A 714 -18.95 -34.28 -21.73
CA THR A 714 -17.88 -35.21 -22.14
C THR A 714 -16.48 -34.59 -22.10
N GLY A 715 -15.45 -35.43 -21.91
CA GLY A 715 -14.04 -35.00 -21.96
C GLY A 715 -13.67 -34.20 -23.22
N PRO A 716 -14.07 -34.63 -24.43
CA PRO A 716 -13.83 -33.86 -25.65
C PRO A 716 -14.45 -32.45 -25.66
N GLU A 717 -15.67 -32.29 -25.16
CA GLU A 717 -16.31 -30.98 -25.02
C GLU A 717 -15.57 -30.08 -24.02
N ILE A 718 -15.05 -30.66 -22.93
CA ILE A 718 -14.21 -29.95 -21.94
C ILE A 718 -12.93 -29.45 -22.61
N GLU A 719 -12.24 -30.32 -23.35
CA GLU A 719 -10.98 -29.95 -24.02
C GLU A 719 -11.21 -28.87 -25.09
N GLU A 720 -12.29 -28.98 -25.89
CA GLU A 720 -12.65 -27.98 -26.88
C GLU A 720 -12.92 -26.61 -26.24
N ALA A 721 -13.73 -26.58 -25.16
CA ALA A 721 -14.01 -25.37 -24.41
C ALA A 721 -12.77 -24.79 -23.73
N PHE A 722 -11.87 -25.65 -23.23
CA PHE A 722 -10.60 -25.25 -22.63
C PHE A 722 -9.69 -24.59 -23.66
N LEU A 723 -9.53 -25.20 -24.84
CA LEU A 723 -8.77 -24.61 -25.94
C LEU A 723 -9.37 -23.29 -26.42
N ALA A 724 -10.71 -23.17 -26.46
CA ALA A 724 -11.38 -21.92 -26.78
C ALA A 724 -11.08 -20.82 -25.74
N ALA A 725 -11.13 -21.14 -24.44
CA ALA A 725 -10.79 -20.21 -23.37
C ALA A 725 -9.32 -19.75 -23.45
N ARG A 726 -8.40 -20.67 -23.77
CA ARG A 726 -6.98 -20.34 -23.98
C ARG A 726 -6.74 -19.44 -25.19
N ARG A 727 -7.44 -19.67 -26.31
CA ARG A 727 -7.40 -18.79 -27.49
C ARG A 727 -7.92 -17.38 -27.18
N ALA A 728 -8.85 -17.27 -26.24
CA ALA A 728 -9.34 -16.00 -25.70
C ALA A 728 -8.43 -15.39 -24.60
N ASN A 729 -7.24 -15.96 -24.35
CA ASN A 729 -6.29 -15.54 -23.31
C ASN A 729 -6.83 -15.61 -21.87
N HIS A 730 -7.79 -16.49 -21.60
CA HIS A 730 -8.20 -16.81 -20.24
C HIS A 730 -7.37 -17.98 -19.68
N GLU A 731 -7.34 -18.12 -18.36
CA GLU A 731 -6.46 -19.10 -17.71
C GLU A 731 -6.85 -20.55 -18.01
N GLY A 732 -8.13 -20.82 -18.27
CA GLY A 732 -8.68 -22.15 -18.47
C GLY A 732 -10.20 -22.16 -18.28
N LEU A 733 -10.73 -23.20 -17.63
CA LEU A 733 -12.16 -23.33 -17.34
C LEU A 733 -12.44 -23.44 -15.85
N ILE A 734 -13.61 -22.96 -15.44
CA ILE A 734 -14.28 -23.35 -14.22
C ILE A 734 -15.51 -24.17 -14.60
N LEU A 735 -15.57 -25.43 -14.17
CA LEU A 735 -16.69 -26.33 -14.34
C LEU A 735 -17.44 -26.42 -13.02
N LYS A 736 -18.74 -26.12 -13.05
CA LYS A 736 -19.58 -26.02 -11.86
C LYS A 736 -20.71 -27.02 -11.91
N ASP A 737 -20.99 -27.66 -10.78
CA ASP A 737 -22.15 -28.52 -10.61
C ASP A 737 -23.45 -27.67 -10.66
N PRO A 738 -24.35 -27.92 -11.63
CA PRO A 738 -25.62 -27.21 -11.78
C PRO A 738 -26.51 -27.22 -10.52
N GLU A 739 -26.39 -28.26 -9.70
CA GLU A 739 -27.23 -28.44 -8.49
C GLU A 739 -26.57 -27.89 -7.23
N SER A 740 -25.34 -27.40 -7.31
CA SER A 740 -24.57 -26.99 -6.14
C SER A 740 -25.06 -25.68 -5.50
N PHE A 741 -25.06 -25.68 -4.17
CA PHE A 741 -25.16 -24.48 -3.35
C PHE A 741 -23.86 -23.69 -3.38
N TYR A 742 -23.94 -22.39 -3.13
CA TYR A 742 -22.75 -21.58 -2.92
C TYR A 742 -22.26 -21.80 -1.48
N THR A 743 -21.04 -22.31 -1.32
CA THR A 743 -20.43 -22.61 -0.01
C THR A 743 -19.26 -21.66 0.25
N PRO A 744 -19.50 -20.53 0.94
CA PRO A 744 -18.47 -19.50 1.07
C PRO A 744 -17.24 -20.02 1.83
N GLY A 745 -16.05 -19.74 1.31
CA GLY A 745 -14.76 -20.12 1.90
C GLY A 745 -14.42 -21.62 1.86
N ARG A 746 -15.33 -22.50 1.44
CA ARG A 746 -15.08 -23.94 1.31
C ARG A 746 -14.58 -24.30 -0.09
N ARG A 747 -13.84 -25.41 -0.15
CA ARG A 747 -13.39 -26.07 -1.39
C ARG A 747 -14.09 -27.42 -1.50
N GLY A 748 -15.41 -27.40 -1.72
CA GLY A 748 -16.29 -28.57 -1.62
C GLY A 748 -16.38 -29.47 -2.86
N GLY A 749 -15.50 -29.29 -3.85
CA GLY A 749 -15.48 -30.13 -5.06
C GLY A 749 -16.55 -29.82 -6.12
N SER A 750 -17.61 -29.07 -5.77
CA SER A 750 -18.66 -28.66 -6.71
C SER A 750 -18.19 -27.70 -7.81
N TRP A 751 -17.06 -27.02 -7.59
CA TRP A 751 -16.38 -26.22 -8.61
C TRP A 751 -15.03 -26.87 -8.90
N ILE A 752 -14.76 -27.14 -10.17
CA ILE A 752 -13.53 -27.72 -10.67
C ILE A 752 -12.86 -26.69 -11.56
N LYS A 753 -11.61 -26.33 -11.27
CA LYS A 753 -10.77 -25.57 -12.19
C LYS A 753 -9.97 -26.54 -13.04
N LEU A 754 -10.11 -26.41 -14.35
CA LEU A 754 -9.22 -27.06 -15.30
C LEU A 754 -8.22 -26.01 -15.77
N LYS A 755 -6.97 -26.25 -15.41
CA LYS A 755 -5.82 -25.47 -15.85
C LYS A 755 -4.72 -26.46 -16.19
N LYS A 756 -4.28 -26.46 -17.44
CA LYS A 756 -3.05 -27.15 -17.80
C LYS A 756 -1.87 -26.22 -17.56
N GLU A 757 -0.81 -26.79 -17.01
CA GLU A 757 0.50 -26.13 -17.00
C GLU A 757 0.88 -25.85 -18.44
N PHE A 758 1.48 -24.69 -18.67
CA PHE A 758 1.80 -24.28 -20.04
C PHE A 758 2.86 -25.19 -20.65
N ALA A 759 3.91 -25.47 -19.86
CA ALA A 759 4.97 -26.43 -20.12
C ALA A 759 5.79 -26.65 -18.83
N THR A 760 6.74 -27.58 -18.88
CA THR A 760 7.84 -27.68 -17.93
C THR A 760 9.15 -27.25 -18.59
N LEU A 761 10.11 -26.81 -17.79
CA LEU A 761 11.49 -26.60 -18.19
C LEU A 761 12.40 -27.29 -17.17
N ASP A 762 13.37 -28.05 -17.65
CA ASP A 762 14.50 -28.49 -16.86
C ASP A 762 15.51 -27.34 -16.74
N VAL A 763 15.75 -26.88 -15.52
CA VAL A 763 16.55 -25.68 -15.21
C VAL A 763 17.58 -25.97 -14.13
N VAL A 764 18.69 -25.24 -14.12
CA VAL A 764 19.72 -25.39 -13.09
C VAL A 764 19.63 -24.31 -12.02
N VAL A 765 19.80 -24.66 -10.75
CA VAL A 765 19.81 -23.70 -9.64
C VAL A 765 21.12 -22.92 -9.66
N VAL A 766 21.04 -21.59 -9.62
CA VAL A 766 22.22 -20.68 -9.60
C VAL A 766 22.31 -19.88 -8.31
N ALA A 767 21.20 -19.74 -7.58
CA ALA A 767 21.20 -19.13 -6.25
C ALA A 767 20.09 -19.71 -5.38
N ALA A 768 20.33 -19.75 -4.07
CA ALA A 768 19.38 -20.18 -3.05
C ALA A 768 19.27 -19.11 -1.95
N GLU A 769 18.05 -18.82 -1.50
CA GLU A 769 17.78 -17.79 -0.50
C GLU A 769 17.07 -18.37 0.74
N GLN A 770 17.33 -17.75 1.89
CA GLN A 770 16.70 -18.13 3.15
C GLN A 770 15.21 -17.78 3.16
N GLY A 771 14.37 -18.78 3.43
CA GLY A 771 12.91 -18.67 3.43
C GLY A 771 12.34 -17.69 4.46
N HIS A 772 11.03 -17.44 4.41
CA HIS A 772 10.33 -16.57 5.37
C HIS A 772 9.41 -17.34 6.33
N GLY A 773 9.08 -16.73 7.46
CA GLY A 773 8.15 -17.31 8.44
C GLY A 773 8.67 -18.63 9.03
N LYS A 774 7.89 -19.71 8.91
CA LYS A 774 8.26 -21.05 9.40
C LYS A 774 9.53 -21.61 8.74
N ARG A 775 9.87 -21.16 7.52
CA ARG A 775 11.04 -21.61 6.74
C ARG A 775 12.24 -20.67 6.87
N ASN A 776 12.27 -19.82 7.91
CA ASN A 776 13.36 -18.86 8.12
C ASN A 776 14.73 -19.49 8.43
N HIS A 777 14.79 -20.79 8.69
CA HIS A 777 16.00 -21.54 9.04
C HIS A 777 16.57 -22.36 7.87
N VAL A 778 15.88 -22.44 6.73
CA VAL A 778 16.29 -23.23 5.55
C VAL A 778 16.45 -22.36 4.30
N LEU A 779 17.20 -22.86 3.30
CA LEU A 779 17.29 -22.27 1.96
C LEU A 779 16.17 -22.89 1.11
N SER A 780 15.01 -22.23 1.03
CA SER A 780 13.80 -22.76 0.37
C SER A 780 13.41 -22.05 -0.93
N ASP A 781 14.19 -21.06 -1.32
CA ASP A 781 13.86 -20.10 -2.35
C ASP A 781 14.93 -20.15 -3.46
N TYR A 782 14.68 -20.89 -4.54
CA TYR A 782 15.70 -21.23 -5.53
C TYR A 782 15.54 -20.42 -6.81
N THR A 783 16.56 -19.64 -7.15
CA THR A 783 16.69 -18.95 -8.44
C THR A 783 17.37 -19.88 -9.43
N PHE A 784 16.77 -20.04 -10.61
CA PHE A 784 17.23 -21.00 -11.60
C PHE A 784 17.39 -20.38 -13.00
N ALA A 785 18.18 -21.05 -13.82
CA ALA A 785 18.61 -20.61 -15.14
C ALA A 785 18.41 -21.68 -16.21
N VAL A 786 18.22 -21.22 -17.45
CA VAL A 786 18.29 -22.01 -18.69
C VAL A 786 19.62 -21.75 -19.39
N ARG A 787 20.02 -22.62 -20.31
CA ARG A 787 21.24 -22.43 -21.10
C ARG A 787 20.96 -21.62 -22.37
N ASP A 788 21.92 -20.81 -22.80
CA ASP A 788 21.93 -20.24 -24.14
C ASP A 788 22.65 -21.19 -25.13
N GLU A 789 21.99 -21.57 -26.23
CA GLU A 789 22.58 -22.46 -27.24
C GLU A 789 23.81 -21.84 -27.91
N GLU A 790 23.87 -20.52 -28.04
CA GLU A 790 24.94 -19.81 -28.77
C GLU A 790 26.14 -19.50 -27.87
N SER A 791 25.89 -18.87 -26.71
CA SER A 791 26.97 -18.43 -25.82
C SER A 791 27.34 -19.46 -24.74
N GLU A 792 26.59 -20.55 -24.62
CA GLU A 792 26.63 -21.54 -23.52
C GLU A 792 26.44 -20.94 -22.11
N ARG A 793 26.07 -19.66 -22.00
CA ARG A 793 25.86 -18.99 -20.72
C ARG A 793 24.58 -19.46 -20.04
N LEU A 794 24.60 -19.48 -18.71
CA LEU A 794 23.40 -19.67 -17.91
C LEU A 794 22.65 -18.35 -17.76
N LEU A 795 21.39 -18.34 -18.16
CA LEU A 795 20.52 -17.17 -18.14
C LEU A 795 19.36 -17.42 -17.17
N THR A 796 19.25 -16.61 -16.12
CA THR A 796 18.18 -16.73 -15.13
C THR A 796 16.83 -16.53 -15.81
N ILE A 797 15.84 -17.32 -15.41
CA ILE A 797 14.48 -17.29 -16.00
C ILE A 797 13.37 -17.37 -14.95
N GLY A 798 13.71 -17.62 -13.68
CA GLY A 798 12.71 -17.62 -12.62
C GLY A 798 13.27 -17.96 -11.24
N LYS A 799 12.35 -17.97 -10.29
CA LYS A 799 12.57 -18.39 -8.91
C LYS A 799 11.37 -19.17 -8.40
N ALA A 800 11.58 -20.32 -7.76
CA ALA A 800 10.52 -21.14 -7.17
C ALA A 800 10.77 -21.41 -5.68
N TYR A 801 9.68 -21.54 -4.93
CA TYR A 801 9.68 -21.73 -3.47
C TYR A 801 8.68 -22.81 -3.02
N SER A 802 8.14 -23.57 -3.97
CA SER A 802 7.11 -24.59 -3.74
C SER A 802 7.32 -25.78 -4.66
N GLY A 803 6.88 -26.96 -4.21
CA GLY A 803 6.96 -28.20 -4.98
C GLY A 803 7.79 -29.30 -4.33
N LEU A 804 8.69 -28.93 -3.41
CA LEU A 804 9.48 -29.87 -2.63
C LEU A 804 8.87 -30.10 -1.24
N THR A 805 9.09 -31.31 -0.72
CA THR A 805 8.82 -31.70 0.66
C THR A 805 9.79 -31.02 1.62
N ASP A 806 9.43 -30.95 2.91
CA ASP A 806 10.30 -30.30 3.91
C ASP A 806 11.64 -31.06 4.06
N GLY A 807 11.66 -32.39 3.91
CA GLY A 807 12.89 -33.20 3.92
C GLY A 807 13.82 -32.90 2.73
N GLU A 808 13.27 -32.80 1.51
CA GLU A 808 14.06 -32.41 0.33
C GLU A 808 14.63 -30.98 0.46
N ILE A 809 13.90 -30.07 1.11
CA ILE A 809 14.38 -28.70 1.35
C ILE A 809 15.55 -28.69 2.35
N GLU A 810 15.49 -29.52 3.39
CA GLU A 810 16.59 -29.66 4.36
C GLU A 810 17.85 -30.23 3.68
N GLU A 811 17.71 -31.28 2.87
CA GLU A 811 18.81 -31.86 2.10
C GLU A 811 19.45 -30.85 1.13
N LEU A 812 18.63 -30.11 0.37
CA LEU A 812 19.12 -29.05 -0.51
C LEU A 812 19.75 -27.89 0.27
N THR A 813 19.25 -27.58 1.46
CA THR A 813 19.84 -26.54 2.33
C THR A 813 21.27 -26.93 2.71
N GLU A 814 21.49 -28.16 3.17
CA GLU A 814 22.83 -28.64 3.49
C GLU A 814 23.75 -28.64 2.28
N HIS A 815 23.24 -29.05 1.13
CA HIS A 815 23.99 -29.06 -0.13
C HIS A 815 24.39 -27.64 -0.56
N PHE A 816 23.45 -26.69 -0.63
CA PHE A 816 23.72 -25.32 -1.06
C PHE A 816 24.61 -24.54 -0.09
N LEU A 817 24.60 -24.86 1.20
CA LEU A 817 25.57 -24.31 2.16
C LEU A 817 26.99 -24.77 1.86
N LYS A 818 27.18 -26.02 1.41
CA LYS A 818 28.50 -26.57 1.02
C LYS A 818 28.95 -26.05 -0.35
N THR A 819 28.02 -25.77 -1.25
CA THR A 819 28.29 -25.39 -2.65
C THR A 819 28.13 -23.89 -2.90
N THR A 820 28.08 -23.08 -1.83
CA THR A 820 28.04 -21.62 -1.92
C THR A 820 29.35 -21.09 -2.54
N ILE A 821 29.23 -20.38 -3.66
CA ILE A 821 30.30 -19.60 -4.28
C ILE A 821 30.45 -18.26 -3.54
N LYS A 822 29.32 -17.58 -3.28
CA LYS A 822 29.29 -16.25 -2.67
C LYS A 822 28.06 -16.00 -1.83
N ALA A 823 28.25 -15.32 -0.70
CA ALA A 823 27.19 -14.97 0.24
C ALA A 823 26.76 -13.51 0.09
N HIS A 824 25.46 -13.28 -0.14
CA HIS A 824 24.83 -11.97 -0.25
C HIS A 824 23.70 -11.82 0.78
N GLY A 825 24.05 -11.55 2.04
CA GLY A 825 23.08 -11.46 3.12
C GLY A 825 22.31 -12.77 3.30
N ARG A 826 21.01 -12.77 2.96
CA ARG A 826 20.11 -13.93 3.01
C ARG A 826 20.17 -14.83 1.77
N MET A 827 20.81 -14.36 0.70
CA MET A 827 20.97 -15.09 -0.55
C MET A 827 22.37 -15.70 -0.64
N ARG A 828 22.46 -16.86 -1.28
CA ARG A 828 23.69 -17.61 -1.57
C ARG A 828 23.74 -17.87 -3.07
N GLU A 829 24.79 -17.40 -3.72
CA GLU A 829 25.15 -17.84 -5.07
C GLU A 829 25.82 -19.20 -4.94
N VAL A 830 25.38 -20.19 -5.73
CA VAL A 830 25.77 -21.60 -5.57
C VAL A 830 26.36 -22.17 -6.86
N ILE A 831 27.15 -23.22 -6.74
CA ILE A 831 27.65 -23.98 -7.89
C ILE A 831 26.45 -24.57 -8.65
N PRO A 832 26.31 -24.31 -9.96
CA PRO A 832 25.13 -24.71 -10.72
C PRO A 832 25.18 -26.19 -11.11
N GLU A 833 24.86 -27.06 -10.16
CA GLU A 833 24.86 -28.52 -10.34
C GLU A 833 23.49 -29.18 -10.08
N VAL A 834 22.61 -28.54 -9.30
CA VAL A 834 21.28 -29.06 -9.02
C VAL A 834 20.32 -28.70 -10.16
N VAL A 835 19.84 -29.71 -10.88
CA VAL A 835 18.82 -29.56 -11.93
C VAL A 835 17.43 -29.84 -11.37
N LEU A 836 16.48 -28.97 -11.70
CA LEU A 836 15.08 -29.05 -11.29
C LEU A 836 14.18 -29.09 -12.52
N GLU A 837 13.18 -29.97 -12.52
CA GLU A 837 12.05 -29.88 -13.46
C GLU A 837 11.05 -28.85 -12.89
N VAL A 838 10.85 -27.74 -13.59
CA VAL A 838 9.99 -26.63 -13.14
C VAL A 838 8.79 -26.47 -14.08
N ALA A 839 7.60 -26.62 -13.52
CA ALA A 839 6.34 -26.34 -14.18
C ALA A 839 5.91 -24.87 -14.02
N PHE A 840 5.22 -24.31 -15.01
CA PHE A 840 4.76 -22.92 -14.98
C PHE A 840 3.49 -22.69 -15.80
N ASP A 841 2.83 -21.56 -15.55
CA ASP A 841 1.51 -21.26 -16.11
C ASP A 841 1.57 -20.40 -17.38
N ALA A 842 2.68 -19.69 -17.59
CA ALA A 842 2.98 -18.89 -18.78
C ALA A 842 4.47 -18.49 -18.79
N ILE A 843 5.00 -18.15 -19.97
CA ILE A 843 6.29 -17.46 -20.14
C ILE A 843 5.99 -16.05 -20.60
N GLN A 844 6.69 -15.08 -20.04
CA GLN A 844 6.51 -13.67 -20.40
C GLN A 844 7.86 -12.97 -20.57
N PRO A 845 7.94 -11.91 -21.40
CA PRO A 845 9.11 -11.05 -21.43
C PRO A 845 9.41 -10.47 -20.04
N SER A 846 10.68 -10.44 -19.65
CA SER A 846 11.12 -9.98 -18.35
C SER A 846 12.49 -9.33 -18.41
N GLU A 847 12.55 -8.08 -17.95
CA GLU A 847 13.80 -7.32 -17.79
C GLU A 847 14.54 -7.67 -16.48
N ARG A 848 13.91 -8.44 -15.56
CA ARG A 848 14.50 -8.84 -14.26
C ARG A 848 15.38 -10.09 -14.32
N HIS A 849 15.31 -10.82 -15.43
CA HIS A 849 15.90 -12.15 -15.58
C HIS A 849 16.81 -12.10 -16.80
N THR A 850 18.03 -12.63 -16.71
CA THR A 850 19.05 -12.46 -17.77
C THR A 850 18.69 -13.19 -19.06
N SER A 851 17.71 -14.11 -19.03
CA SER A 851 17.15 -14.74 -20.24
C SER A 851 16.26 -13.81 -21.07
N GLY A 852 15.86 -12.66 -20.53
CA GLY A 852 14.83 -11.80 -21.10
C GLY A 852 13.41 -12.37 -20.92
N LEU A 853 13.26 -13.49 -20.20
CA LEU A 853 12.01 -14.20 -19.96
C LEU A 853 11.80 -14.46 -18.47
N ALA A 854 10.54 -14.58 -18.04
CA ALA A 854 10.17 -15.02 -16.71
C ALA A 854 9.09 -16.10 -16.78
N LEU A 855 9.21 -17.09 -15.91
CA LEU A 855 8.15 -18.09 -15.69
C LEU A 855 7.10 -17.55 -14.70
N ARG A 856 5.80 -17.67 -15.05
CA ARG A 856 4.68 -17.32 -14.16
C ARG A 856 4.30 -18.53 -13.30
N PHE A 857 4.22 -18.31 -11.99
CA PHE A 857 3.93 -19.36 -10.99
C PHE A 857 4.80 -20.62 -11.13
N PRO A 858 6.14 -20.48 -11.18
CA PRO A 858 7.02 -21.63 -11.27
C PRO A 858 6.89 -22.52 -10.03
N ARG A 859 6.79 -23.83 -10.25
CA ARG A 859 6.66 -24.86 -9.22
C ARG A 859 7.62 -25.99 -9.54
N ILE A 860 8.33 -26.46 -8.53
CA ILE A 860 9.28 -27.57 -8.69
C ILE A 860 8.47 -28.85 -8.73
N LYS A 861 8.67 -29.66 -9.77
CA LYS A 861 7.98 -30.94 -9.93
C LYS A 861 8.85 -32.11 -9.48
N ALA A 862 10.15 -32.03 -9.77
CA ALA A 862 11.13 -33.04 -9.39
C ALA A 862 12.55 -32.47 -9.34
N ILE A 863 13.40 -33.07 -8.51
CA ILE A 863 14.85 -32.92 -8.57
C ILE A 863 15.37 -33.93 -9.60
N ARG A 864 16.08 -33.45 -10.63
CA ARG A 864 16.52 -34.24 -11.78
C ARG A 864 17.96 -34.70 -11.62
N THR A 865 18.17 -35.71 -10.78
CA THR A 865 19.50 -36.32 -10.54
C THR A 865 20.02 -37.10 -11.76
N ASP A 866 19.16 -37.36 -12.74
CA ASP A 866 19.48 -38.02 -14.01
C ASP A 866 20.03 -37.07 -15.08
N LYS A 867 19.96 -35.74 -14.87
CA LYS A 867 20.37 -34.73 -15.85
C LYS A 867 21.56 -33.91 -15.39
N THR A 868 22.44 -33.61 -16.34
CA THR A 868 23.55 -32.68 -16.16
C THR A 868 23.19 -31.26 -16.63
N ILE A 869 24.02 -30.27 -16.27
CA ILE A 869 23.88 -28.87 -16.72
C ILE A 869 23.84 -28.72 -18.26
N ARG A 870 24.42 -29.66 -19.02
CA ARG A 870 24.41 -29.63 -20.49
C ARG A 870 23.07 -30.04 -21.08
N GLU A 871 22.24 -30.73 -20.30
CA GLU A 871 20.97 -31.35 -20.70
C GLU A 871 19.73 -30.57 -20.21
N ILE A 872 19.95 -29.40 -19.61
CA ILE A 872 18.88 -28.46 -19.23
C ILE A 872 18.32 -27.76 -20.47
N ASP A 873 17.10 -27.26 -20.35
CA ASP A 873 16.43 -26.55 -21.44
C ASP A 873 17.09 -25.21 -21.78
N THR A 874 16.83 -24.74 -22.99
CA THR A 874 17.48 -23.58 -23.58
C THR A 874 16.58 -22.36 -23.61
N VAL A 875 17.17 -21.16 -23.61
CA VAL A 875 16.42 -19.90 -23.79
C VAL A 875 15.69 -19.87 -25.14
N GLN A 876 16.28 -20.47 -26.18
CA GLN A 876 15.66 -20.65 -27.50
C GLN A 876 14.42 -21.53 -27.39
N HIS A 877 14.48 -22.66 -26.66
CA HIS A 877 13.30 -23.48 -26.39
C HIS A 877 12.21 -22.72 -25.63
N ALA A 878 12.58 -21.98 -24.58
CA ALA A 878 11.66 -21.13 -23.84
C ALA A 878 11.01 -20.03 -24.70
N ARG A 879 11.75 -19.41 -25.63
CA ARG A 879 11.19 -18.44 -26.61
C ARG A 879 10.20 -19.08 -27.56
N ARG A 880 10.52 -20.27 -28.08
CA ARG A 880 9.59 -21.06 -28.93
C ARG A 880 8.30 -21.37 -28.19
N LEU A 881 8.40 -21.81 -26.93
CA LEU A 881 7.25 -22.04 -26.07
C LEU A 881 6.44 -20.75 -25.86
N ALA A 882 7.09 -19.60 -25.68
CA ALA A 882 6.43 -18.31 -25.53
C ALA A 882 5.79 -17.76 -26.82
N GLY A 883 5.97 -18.42 -27.98
CA GLY A 883 5.50 -17.93 -29.28
C GLY A 883 6.28 -16.70 -29.80
N LEU A 884 7.51 -16.49 -29.31
CA LEU A 884 8.39 -15.41 -29.73
C LEU A 884 9.29 -15.91 -30.87
N ALA A 885 9.27 -15.25 -32.02
CA ALA A 885 10.12 -15.61 -33.17
C ALA A 885 11.62 -15.47 -32.80
N PRO A 886 12.51 -16.30 -33.36
CA PRO A 886 13.95 -16.11 -33.19
C PRO A 886 14.35 -14.76 -33.80
N HIS A 887 14.88 -13.87 -32.98
CA HIS A 887 15.55 -12.67 -33.46
C HIS A 887 16.87 -13.13 -34.10
N PHE A 888 17.01 -12.91 -35.41
CA PHE A 888 18.28 -13.02 -36.13
C PHE A 888 19.22 -11.87 -35.77
#